data_AF-A0A9W7CFZ8-F1
#
_entry.id   AF-A0A9W7CFZ8-F1
#
_cell.length_a   1.000
_cell.length_b   1.000
_cell.length_c   1.000
_cell.angle_alpha   90.00
_cell.angle_beta   90.00
_cell.angle_gamma   90.00
#
_symmetry.space_group_name_H-M   'P 1'
#
loop_
_entity.id
_entity.type
_entity.pdbx_description
1 polymer ?
#
loop_
_entity_poly.entity_id
_entity_poly.type
_entity_poly.pdbx_seq_one_letter_code
_entity_poly.pdbx_strand_id
1 'polypeptide(L)'
;MDPSSFAIRCPACGSAHPNPALCETYRYCQNCSSVMREASSIDMKKIPKPAGRLLVIAASYGHPDDASKAIDVRGTLQKKIEGYGAKDCLNITPQDDLLKYFGLKQGPCGGKKCIRVRFLIEGRRSETIAFEGSHEFHLDNVGLFIVVPKSPPTLILGKCWYGHPRGLIKGRGAFDVTEILQARVEESGGTFLEVNHRENLKELFGDPCPNRRKNLVINYEIHGSSGSLKGEEVEGHLKKTIDLSYTPVIAPLIVIEKATYGLTEEGIKSKISDIQIELYTLSAIANRKSLGLPISIEDNSKLLNENGGLRIPHLQKKLEAANTLKEGFVDVSKIIQQRVEDSGGGKIDIGSDEDLNVLFGVNPNPGSPKQLRISYTVLGHDSERMTHSNEITYPSGFPRNYIMPRQDNHVAEAVERVEKVEEGELDDDLEAEKKNEKGELELVKAVLLEPLYIICPKVLSTLEITQGFYGKIGNYKKVFDVTSELRQLSFLQGGNKLTIKDTDQLALLFRDPARGVRKALQLAYTIRGFSGTMRIEEVSDFLKSSIQIGYIPQKGTVGANRRESRKMSLTAAAGGAMAALRMLGRAKKRNRGTILVDSSSVSTTDEIIEEESSLASVAELSIKEEDEEAGKKAEEKLLVVDRAIREGKNEMETQLIVEEWEKKWDEDNTISEL
;
A
#
# COMPACT_ATOMS: atom_id res chain seq x y z
N MET A 1 0.28 -53.55 -8.79
CA MET A 1 -0.33 -52.57 -7.89
C MET A 1 -0.28 -51.24 -8.59
N ASP A 2 -1.43 -50.66 -8.90
CA ASP A 2 -1.52 -49.43 -9.66
C ASP A 2 -1.02 -48.27 -8.77
N PRO A 3 0.09 -47.58 -9.10
CA PRO A 3 0.64 -46.51 -8.27
C PRO A 3 -0.30 -45.29 -8.12
N SER A 4 -1.47 -45.33 -8.77
CA SER A 4 -2.58 -44.38 -8.69
C SER A 4 -3.41 -44.47 -7.39
N SER A 5 -3.26 -45.52 -6.57
CA SER A 5 -4.20 -45.78 -5.46
C SER A 5 -3.74 -45.35 -4.06
N PHE A 6 -2.60 -44.66 -3.92
CA PHE A 6 -2.23 -44.10 -2.61
C PHE A 6 -3.08 -42.86 -2.34
N ALA A 7 -4.18 -43.06 -1.61
CA ALA A 7 -5.02 -41.98 -1.12
C ALA A 7 -4.15 -40.96 -0.37
N ILE A 8 -4.05 -39.74 -0.93
CA ILE A 8 -3.37 -38.64 -0.27
C ILE A 8 -4.26 -38.23 0.91
N ARG A 9 -3.74 -38.35 2.12
CA ARG A 9 -4.47 -38.01 3.35
C ARG A 9 -3.85 -36.79 4.01
N CYS A 10 -4.69 -35.97 4.62
CA CYS A 10 -4.24 -34.81 5.35
C CYS A 10 -3.41 -35.25 6.57
N PRO A 11 -2.19 -34.74 6.77
CA PRO A 11 -1.35 -35.14 7.89
C PRO A 11 -1.92 -34.74 9.26
N ALA A 12 -2.79 -33.72 9.30
CA ALA A 12 -3.41 -33.24 10.54
C ALA A 12 -4.68 -34.02 10.95
N CYS A 13 -5.66 -34.19 10.04
CA CYS A 13 -6.96 -34.78 10.37
C CYS A 13 -7.22 -36.16 9.72
N GLY A 14 -6.34 -36.65 8.84
CA GLY A 14 -6.49 -37.95 8.17
C GLY A 14 -7.51 -38.01 7.02
N SER A 15 -8.28 -36.92 6.77
CA SER A 15 -9.22 -36.82 5.65
C SER A 15 -8.51 -37.07 4.31
N ALA A 16 -9.12 -37.88 3.45
CA ALA A 16 -8.59 -38.17 2.12
C ALA A 16 -8.86 -37.00 1.16
N HIS A 17 -7.94 -36.74 0.25
CA HIS A 17 -8.12 -35.75 -0.81
C HIS A 17 -9.18 -36.24 -1.79
N PRO A 18 -10.21 -35.44 -2.12
CA PRO A 18 -11.34 -35.90 -2.93
C PRO A 18 -10.95 -36.25 -4.38
N ASN A 19 -9.89 -35.63 -4.90
CA ASN A 19 -9.34 -35.94 -6.22
C ASN A 19 -7.80 -35.90 -6.22
N PRO A 20 -7.10 -37.02 -5.91
CA PRO A 20 -5.65 -37.02 -5.73
C PRO A 20 -4.83 -36.48 -6.92
N ALA A 21 -5.37 -36.53 -8.13
CA ALA A 21 -4.73 -35.99 -9.33
C ALA A 21 -4.63 -34.44 -9.31
N LEU A 22 -5.52 -33.78 -8.59
CA LEU A 22 -5.56 -32.31 -8.45
C LEU A 22 -4.98 -31.80 -7.13
N CYS A 23 -4.29 -32.66 -6.36
CA CYS A 23 -3.69 -32.27 -5.08
C CYS A 23 -2.70 -31.10 -5.21
N GLU A 24 -2.13 -30.88 -6.39
CA GLU A 24 -1.22 -29.74 -6.62
C GLU A 24 -1.95 -28.39 -6.71
N THR A 25 -3.18 -28.34 -7.22
CA THR A 25 -3.97 -27.10 -7.26
C THR A 25 -4.91 -26.95 -6.07
N TYR A 26 -5.21 -28.05 -5.36
CA TYR A 26 -6.01 -28.11 -4.13
C TYR A 26 -5.16 -28.63 -2.96
N ARG A 27 -4.08 -27.92 -2.65
CA ARG A 27 -3.09 -28.39 -1.67
C ARG A 27 -3.53 -28.32 -0.21
N TYR A 28 -4.68 -27.72 0.07
CA TYR A 28 -5.20 -27.53 1.43
C TYR A 28 -6.32 -28.53 1.71
N CYS A 29 -6.32 -29.10 2.91
CA CYS A 29 -7.40 -29.99 3.33
C CYS A 29 -8.69 -29.20 3.50
N GLN A 30 -9.77 -29.61 2.84
CA GLN A 30 -11.10 -28.98 2.99
C GLN A 30 -11.63 -28.96 4.43
N ASN A 31 -11.22 -29.94 5.26
CA ASN A 31 -11.73 -30.08 6.61
C ASN A 31 -10.98 -29.22 7.65
N CYS A 32 -9.65 -29.13 7.55
CA CYS A 32 -8.82 -28.45 8.56
C CYS A 32 -7.81 -27.46 7.99
N SER A 33 -7.89 -27.14 6.70
CA SER A 33 -7.04 -26.19 5.97
C SER A 33 -5.53 -26.45 6.06
N SER A 34 -5.12 -27.61 6.56
CA SER A 34 -3.71 -27.98 6.64
C SER A 34 -3.17 -28.30 5.25
N VAL A 35 -1.93 -27.88 5.01
CA VAL A 35 -1.21 -28.18 3.77
C VAL A 35 -1.05 -29.69 3.65
N MET A 36 -1.72 -30.29 2.68
CA MET A 36 -1.66 -31.72 2.39
C MET A 36 -0.37 -32.09 1.66
N ARG A 37 0.17 -31.16 0.88
CA ARG A 37 1.40 -31.34 0.11
C ARG A 37 2.15 -30.02 0.01
N GLU A 38 3.40 -30.01 0.45
CA GLU A 38 4.24 -28.82 0.35
C GLU A 38 4.53 -28.46 -1.10
N ALA A 39 4.64 -27.17 -1.38
CA ALA A 39 5.04 -26.66 -2.68
C ALA A 39 6.31 -27.36 -3.21
N SER A 40 7.32 -27.51 -2.35
CA SER A 40 8.63 -28.14 -2.59
C SER A 40 8.54 -29.57 -3.16
N SER A 41 7.50 -30.33 -2.81
CA SER A 41 7.41 -31.77 -3.03
C SER A 41 7.12 -32.21 -4.47
N ILE A 42 6.79 -31.27 -5.37
CA ILE A 42 6.55 -31.57 -6.77
C ILE A 42 7.84 -32.09 -7.42
N ASP A 43 7.78 -33.33 -7.92
CA ASP A 43 8.88 -33.94 -8.65
C ASP A 43 8.99 -33.33 -10.06
N MET A 44 9.81 -32.28 -10.15
CA MET A 44 10.08 -31.57 -11.41
C MET A 44 10.65 -32.48 -12.51
N LYS A 45 11.21 -33.66 -12.17
CA LYS A 45 11.74 -34.59 -13.16
C LYS A 45 10.64 -35.28 -13.97
N LYS A 46 9.43 -35.40 -13.40
CA LYS A 46 8.25 -35.99 -14.07
C LYS A 46 7.53 -35.00 -14.96
N ILE A 47 7.80 -33.71 -14.82
CA ILE A 47 7.15 -32.67 -15.62
C ILE A 47 7.96 -32.49 -16.91
N PRO A 48 7.31 -32.59 -18.09
CA PRO A 48 7.97 -32.33 -19.36
C PRO A 48 8.63 -30.96 -19.36
N LYS A 49 9.88 -30.89 -19.83
CA LYS A 49 10.57 -29.60 -19.98
C LYS A 49 9.81 -28.74 -21.01
N PRO A 50 9.48 -27.49 -20.68
CA PRO A 50 8.78 -26.60 -21.60
C PRO A 50 9.71 -26.27 -22.78
N ALA A 51 9.12 -25.92 -23.92
CA ALA A 51 9.88 -25.33 -25.03
C ALA A 51 10.25 -23.85 -24.79
N GLY A 52 9.67 -23.21 -23.77
CA GLY A 52 9.86 -21.80 -23.42
C GLY A 52 10.26 -21.58 -21.96
N ARG A 53 10.22 -20.31 -21.51
CA ARG A 53 10.58 -19.94 -20.13
C ARG A 53 9.44 -20.12 -19.13
N LEU A 54 8.20 -20.19 -19.61
CA LEU A 54 6.99 -20.41 -18.82
C LEU A 54 6.57 -21.88 -18.89
N LEU A 55 6.45 -22.51 -17.72
CA LEU A 55 5.98 -23.89 -17.57
C LEU A 55 4.76 -23.95 -16.66
N VAL A 56 3.67 -24.57 -17.12
CA VAL A 56 2.53 -24.89 -16.27
C VAL A 56 2.79 -26.20 -15.54
N ILE A 57 2.98 -26.10 -14.22
CA ILE A 57 3.27 -27.23 -13.33
C ILE A 57 1.98 -28.01 -13.05
N ALA A 58 0.90 -27.30 -12.72
CA ALA A 58 -0.42 -27.84 -12.48
C ALA A 58 -1.48 -26.78 -12.80
N ALA A 59 -2.63 -27.20 -13.32
CA ALA A 59 -3.74 -26.29 -13.49
C ALA A 59 -5.08 -27.02 -13.43
N SER A 60 -6.08 -26.38 -12.84
CA SER A 60 -7.43 -26.93 -12.75
C SER A 60 -8.48 -25.88 -13.07
N TYR A 61 -9.61 -26.34 -13.58
CA TYR A 61 -10.81 -25.53 -13.80
C TYR A 61 -12.01 -26.19 -13.13
N GLY A 62 -12.73 -25.45 -12.27
CA GLY A 62 -13.90 -25.97 -11.55
C GLY A 62 -14.19 -25.24 -10.25
N HIS A 63 -14.76 -25.94 -9.27
CA HIS A 63 -15.16 -25.34 -7.98
C HIS A 63 -13.96 -24.76 -7.22
N PRO A 64 -14.07 -23.59 -6.56
CA PRO A 64 -12.95 -22.98 -5.85
C PRO A 64 -12.36 -23.87 -4.77
N ASP A 65 -13.19 -24.56 -3.99
CA ASP A 65 -12.72 -25.32 -2.82
C ASP A 65 -12.86 -26.85 -2.98
N ASP A 66 -13.57 -27.31 -4.01
CA ASP A 66 -13.95 -28.73 -4.16
C ASP A 66 -13.24 -29.40 -5.33
N ALA A 67 -12.16 -30.14 -5.03
CA ALA A 67 -11.37 -30.80 -6.06
C ALA A 67 -12.11 -31.94 -6.77
N SER A 68 -13.21 -32.47 -6.20
CA SER A 68 -14.05 -33.47 -6.89
C SER A 68 -14.85 -32.86 -8.04
N LYS A 69 -15.06 -31.54 -7.98
CA LYS A 69 -15.84 -30.73 -8.93
C LYS A 69 -14.94 -29.89 -9.85
N ALA A 70 -13.72 -30.37 -10.08
CA ALA A 70 -12.73 -29.72 -10.91
C ALA A 70 -12.05 -30.72 -11.85
N ILE A 71 -11.53 -30.19 -12.95
CA ILE A 71 -10.84 -30.97 -13.99
C ILE A 71 -9.43 -30.42 -14.20
N ASP A 72 -8.50 -31.29 -14.62
CA ASP A 72 -7.14 -30.89 -15.00
C ASP A 72 -7.15 -30.21 -16.38
N VAL A 73 -6.63 -28.98 -16.45
CA VAL A 73 -6.49 -28.19 -17.68
C VAL A 73 -5.04 -27.86 -18.02
N ARG A 74 -4.06 -28.44 -17.29
CA ARG A 74 -2.61 -28.17 -17.45
C ARG A 74 -2.14 -28.35 -18.87
N GLY A 75 -2.49 -29.48 -19.50
CA GLY A 75 -2.04 -29.81 -20.85
C GLY A 75 -2.55 -28.82 -21.90
N THR A 76 -3.78 -28.34 -21.75
CA THR A 76 -4.38 -27.35 -22.66
C THR A 76 -3.71 -25.99 -22.51
N LEU A 77 -3.48 -25.53 -21.28
CA LEU A 77 -2.76 -24.27 -21.03
C LEU A 77 -1.32 -24.30 -21.55
N GLN A 78 -0.58 -25.39 -21.31
CA GLN A 78 0.79 -25.53 -21.79
C GLN A 78 0.85 -25.49 -23.33
N LYS A 79 -0.07 -26.17 -24.03
CA LYS A 79 -0.16 -26.12 -25.50
C LYS A 79 -0.46 -24.72 -26.02
N LYS A 80 -1.29 -23.95 -25.32
CA LYS A 80 -1.60 -22.56 -25.68
C LYS A 80 -0.35 -21.67 -25.54
N ILE A 81 0.40 -21.81 -24.44
CA ILE A 81 1.67 -21.11 -24.24
C ILE A 81 2.67 -21.43 -25.35
N GLU A 82 2.78 -22.70 -25.72
CA GLU A 82 3.70 -23.16 -26.77
C GLU A 82 3.28 -22.70 -28.18
N GLY A 83 1.99 -22.44 -28.39
CA GLY A 83 1.44 -21.86 -29.61
C GLY A 83 1.76 -20.37 -29.76
N TYR A 84 2.03 -19.65 -28.67
CA TYR A 84 2.51 -18.27 -28.75
C TYR A 84 3.97 -18.25 -29.20
N GLY A 85 4.30 -17.44 -30.22
CA GLY A 85 5.62 -17.47 -30.86
C GLY A 85 6.80 -17.24 -29.90
N ALA A 86 6.62 -16.42 -28.86
CA ALA A 86 7.64 -16.14 -27.86
C ALA A 86 7.65 -17.11 -26.67
N LYS A 87 6.58 -17.93 -26.50
CA LYS A 87 6.45 -18.95 -25.43
C LYS A 87 6.73 -18.41 -24.02
N ASP A 88 6.38 -17.16 -23.80
CA ASP A 88 6.72 -16.35 -22.63
C ASP A 88 5.47 -15.75 -21.96
N CYS A 89 4.27 -16.06 -22.43
CA CYS A 89 3.04 -15.56 -21.85
C CYS A 89 1.88 -16.57 -21.88
N LEU A 90 0.96 -16.40 -20.93
CA LEU A 90 -0.38 -16.96 -20.93
C LEU A 90 -1.36 -15.79 -20.80
N ASN A 91 -2.30 -15.68 -21.74
CA ASN A 91 -3.34 -14.67 -21.72
C ASN A 91 -4.71 -15.34 -21.95
N ILE A 92 -5.62 -15.15 -21.00
CA ILE A 92 -7.04 -15.49 -21.10
C ILE A 92 -7.81 -14.21 -20.76
N THR A 93 -8.47 -13.65 -21.74
CA THR A 93 -9.22 -12.40 -21.62
C THR A 93 -10.61 -12.65 -21.03
N PRO A 94 -11.27 -11.63 -20.47
CA PRO A 94 -12.66 -11.75 -20.02
C PRO A 94 -13.64 -12.12 -21.14
N GLN A 95 -13.26 -11.95 -22.42
CA GLN A 95 -14.09 -12.28 -23.57
C GLN A 95 -13.90 -13.72 -24.06
N ASP A 96 -12.94 -14.47 -23.49
CA ASP A 96 -12.70 -15.86 -23.87
C ASP A 96 -13.71 -16.79 -23.19
N ASP A 97 -14.48 -17.51 -24.00
CA ASP A 97 -15.35 -18.60 -23.54
C ASP A 97 -14.48 -19.79 -23.08
N LEU A 98 -14.49 -20.07 -21.78
CA LEU A 98 -13.70 -21.10 -21.13
C LEU A 98 -14.09 -22.52 -21.57
N LEU A 99 -15.34 -22.78 -21.94
CA LEU A 99 -15.73 -24.09 -22.46
C LEU A 99 -15.07 -24.35 -23.80
N LYS A 100 -15.15 -23.38 -24.71
CA LYS A 100 -14.46 -23.45 -26.00
C LYS A 100 -12.94 -23.46 -25.83
N TYR A 101 -12.42 -22.67 -24.89
CA TYR A 101 -11.00 -22.56 -24.62
C TYR A 101 -10.41 -23.90 -24.15
N PHE A 102 -11.14 -24.64 -23.31
CA PHE A 102 -10.73 -25.94 -22.78
C PHE A 102 -11.25 -27.15 -23.58
N GLY A 103 -12.08 -26.94 -24.61
CA GLY A 103 -12.66 -28.01 -25.43
C GLY A 103 -13.72 -28.83 -24.68
N LEU A 104 -14.46 -28.20 -23.78
CA LEU A 104 -15.49 -28.83 -22.95
C LEU A 104 -16.87 -28.63 -23.57
N LYS A 105 -17.75 -29.63 -23.39
CA LYS A 105 -19.16 -29.53 -23.79
C LYS A 105 -20.04 -28.88 -22.73
N GLN A 106 -19.64 -28.99 -21.46
CA GLN A 106 -20.38 -28.49 -20.30
C GLN A 106 -19.39 -28.08 -19.21
N GLY A 107 -19.82 -27.22 -18.30
CA GLY A 107 -19.03 -26.82 -17.14
C GLY A 107 -18.71 -28.00 -16.21
N PRO A 108 -17.55 -27.97 -15.51
CA PRO A 108 -17.17 -29.04 -14.58
C PRO A 108 -18.08 -29.13 -13.34
N CYS A 109 -18.76 -28.04 -12.98
CA CYS A 109 -19.73 -27.99 -11.89
C CYS A 109 -20.72 -26.84 -12.06
N GLY A 110 -21.81 -26.86 -11.28
CA GLY A 110 -22.66 -25.68 -11.09
C GLY A 110 -22.02 -24.66 -10.15
N GLY A 111 -22.50 -23.41 -10.21
CA GLY A 111 -22.05 -22.32 -9.33
C GLY A 111 -20.76 -21.62 -9.76
N LYS A 112 -20.11 -20.94 -8.79
CA LYS A 112 -18.85 -20.21 -9.00
C LYS A 112 -17.73 -21.17 -9.37
N LYS A 113 -17.01 -20.84 -10.43
CA LYS A 113 -15.88 -21.60 -10.94
C LYS A 113 -14.63 -20.72 -10.95
N CYS A 114 -13.47 -21.35 -10.92
CA CYS A 114 -12.18 -20.66 -11.06
C CYS A 114 -11.19 -21.50 -11.84
N ILE A 115 -10.22 -20.83 -12.46
CA ILE A 115 -9.00 -21.43 -12.98
C ILE A 115 -7.92 -21.23 -11.93
N ARG A 116 -7.34 -22.32 -11.43
CA ARG A 116 -6.16 -22.30 -10.58
C ARG A 116 -4.96 -22.72 -11.41
N VAL A 117 -3.89 -21.91 -11.43
CA VAL A 117 -2.69 -22.18 -12.22
C VAL A 117 -1.46 -22.07 -11.34
N ARG A 118 -0.70 -23.16 -11.28
CA ARG A 118 0.66 -23.18 -10.72
C ARG A 118 1.66 -23.28 -11.86
N PHE A 119 2.62 -22.37 -11.87
CA PHE A 119 3.55 -22.22 -12.98
C PHE A 119 4.97 -21.94 -12.49
N LEU A 120 5.93 -22.15 -13.39
CA LEU A 120 7.35 -21.91 -13.19
C LEU A 120 7.82 -20.84 -14.18
N ILE A 121 8.52 -19.82 -13.68
CA ILE A 121 9.27 -18.86 -14.48
C ILE A 121 10.71 -18.86 -14.00
N GLU A 122 11.62 -19.32 -14.86
CA GLU A 122 13.07 -19.33 -14.57
C GLU A 122 13.42 -20.03 -13.23
N GLY A 123 12.72 -21.14 -12.92
CA GLY A 123 12.90 -21.90 -11.68
C GLY A 123 12.10 -21.39 -10.48
N ARG A 124 11.40 -20.25 -10.60
CA ARG A 124 10.56 -19.68 -9.55
C ARG A 124 9.13 -20.17 -9.69
N ARG A 125 8.52 -20.59 -8.58
CA ARG A 125 7.15 -21.10 -8.57
C ARG A 125 6.17 -19.99 -8.22
N SER A 126 5.02 -20.04 -8.87
CA SER A 126 3.96 -19.06 -8.72
C SER A 126 2.61 -19.74 -8.80
N GLU A 127 1.63 -19.21 -8.08
CA GLU A 127 0.26 -19.71 -8.02
C GLU A 127 -0.72 -18.54 -8.16
N THR A 128 -1.62 -18.62 -9.15
CA THR A 128 -2.68 -17.63 -9.34
C THR A 128 -4.04 -18.32 -9.50
N ILE A 129 -5.08 -17.58 -9.15
CA ILE A 129 -6.48 -18.00 -9.22
C ILE A 129 -7.25 -16.91 -9.95
N ALA A 130 -7.95 -17.29 -11.02
CA ALA A 130 -8.85 -16.39 -11.74
C ALA A 130 -10.28 -16.94 -11.64
N PHE A 131 -11.20 -16.13 -11.12
CA PHE A 131 -12.60 -16.52 -10.96
C PHE A 131 -13.40 -16.26 -12.23
N GLU A 132 -14.42 -17.09 -12.45
CA GLU A 132 -15.48 -16.82 -13.40
C GLU A 132 -16.30 -15.61 -12.94
N GLY A 133 -16.60 -14.72 -13.87
CA GLY A 133 -17.40 -13.52 -13.64
C GLY A 133 -18.90 -13.80 -13.59
N SER A 134 -19.69 -12.75 -13.74
CA SER A 134 -21.16 -12.84 -13.85
C SER A 134 -21.62 -13.48 -15.16
N HIS A 135 -20.81 -13.38 -16.22
CA HIS A 135 -21.06 -14.06 -17.48
C HIS A 135 -20.58 -15.50 -17.39
N GLU A 136 -21.50 -16.46 -17.58
CA GLU A 136 -21.17 -17.88 -17.53
C GLU A 136 -20.01 -18.19 -18.47
N PHE A 137 -19.06 -18.99 -17.96
CA PHE A 137 -17.88 -19.46 -18.66
C PHE A 137 -16.92 -18.36 -19.13
N HIS A 138 -16.99 -17.16 -18.56
CA HIS A 138 -16.06 -16.09 -18.83
C HIS A 138 -15.38 -15.66 -17.54
N LEU A 139 -14.08 -15.36 -17.60
CA LEU A 139 -13.40 -14.81 -16.43
C LEU A 139 -14.01 -13.48 -16.02
N ASP A 140 -13.79 -13.09 -14.77
CA ASP A 140 -14.11 -11.73 -14.32
C ASP A 140 -13.38 -10.68 -15.17
N ASN A 141 -13.68 -9.40 -14.91
CA ASN A 141 -13.15 -8.27 -15.68
C ASN A 141 -11.61 -8.18 -15.73
N VAL A 142 -10.88 -8.92 -14.88
CA VAL A 142 -9.41 -8.89 -14.79
C VAL A 142 -8.74 -9.89 -15.74
N GLY A 143 -9.43 -10.98 -16.10
CA GLY A 143 -8.87 -12.09 -16.86
C GLY A 143 -7.67 -12.77 -16.18
N LEU A 144 -6.96 -13.65 -16.91
CA LEU A 144 -5.74 -14.30 -16.44
C LEU A 144 -4.57 -13.93 -17.37
N PHE A 145 -3.56 -13.26 -16.83
CA PHE A 145 -2.39 -12.81 -17.58
C PHE A 145 -1.11 -13.10 -16.81
N ILE A 146 -0.25 -13.92 -17.41
CA ILE A 146 1.08 -14.28 -16.89
C ILE A 146 2.08 -13.94 -17.99
N VAL A 147 3.12 -13.16 -17.68
CA VAL A 147 4.19 -12.80 -18.61
C VAL A 147 5.53 -13.01 -17.95
N VAL A 148 6.45 -13.65 -18.67
CA VAL A 148 7.84 -13.77 -18.24
C VAL A 148 8.54 -12.41 -18.41
N PRO A 149 9.08 -11.83 -17.32
CA PRO A 149 9.82 -10.58 -17.40
C PRO A 149 11.02 -10.72 -18.33
N LYS A 150 11.16 -9.79 -19.29
CA LYS A 150 12.21 -9.86 -20.32
C LYS A 150 13.51 -9.19 -19.90
N SER A 151 13.44 -8.21 -19.02
CA SER A 151 14.60 -7.41 -18.62
C SER A 151 14.50 -7.00 -17.14
N PRO A 152 15.64 -6.95 -16.43
CA PRO A 152 15.69 -6.37 -15.10
C PRO A 152 15.39 -4.86 -15.15
N PRO A 153 15.05 -4.24 -14.01
CA PRO A 153 15.02 -4.85 -12.68
C PRO A 153 13.79 -5.74 -12.44
N THR A 154 14.00 -6.88 -11.79
CA THR A 154 12.94 -7.81 -11.40
C THR A 154 12.83 -7.90 -9.89
N LEU A 155 11.61 -7.98 -9.37
CA LEU A 155 11.34 -8.33 -7.98
C LEU A 155 11.24 -9.85 -7.84
N ILE A 156 12.06 -10.39 -6.95
CA ILE A 156 12.03 -11.80 -6.55
C ILE A 156 11.65 -11.87 -5.09
N LEU A 157 10.65 -12.70 -4.78
CA LEU A 157 10.30 -13.00 -3.41
C LEU A 157 11.07 -14.25 -2.97
N GLY A 158 11.74 -14.13 -1.82
CA GLY A 158 12.19 -15.26 -1.04
C GLY A 158 11.00 -15.92 -0.33
N LYS A 159 11.28 -16.71 0.71
CA LYS A 159 10.21 -17.35 1.49
C LYS A 159 9.29 -16.31 2.12
N CYS A 160 8.01 -16.37 1.80
CA CYS A 160 6.98 -15.53 2.38
C CYS A 160 6.06 -16.38 3.25
N TRP A 161 5.69 -15.83 4.40
CA TRP A 161 4.89 -16.55 5.38
C TRP A 161 3.73 -15.72 5.86
N TYR A 162 2.59 -16.37 6.04
CA TYR A 162 1.42 -15.78 6.65
C TYR A 162 0.97 -16.65 7.82
N GLY A 163 0.90 -16.10 9.02
CA GLY A 163 0.44 -16.83 10.20
C GLY A 163 0.96 -16.31 11.52
N HIS A 164 0.76 -17.07 12.60
CA HIS A 164 1.15 -16.62 13.93
C HIS A 164 2.68 -16.51 14.06
N PRO A 165 3.23 -15.47 14.72
CA PRO A 165 4.69 -15.26 14.82
C PRO A 165 5.47 -16.44 15.41
N ARG A 166 4.91 -17.09 16.44
CA ARG A 166 5.50 -18.31 17.03
C ARG A 166 5.35 -19.56 16.15
N GLY A 167 4.37 -19.53 15.24
CA GLY A 167 4.10 -20.62 14.30
C GLY A 167 5.18 -20.75 13.24
N LEU A 168 5.76 -19.63 12.82
CA LEU A 168 6.90 -19.57 11.90
C LEU A 168 8.10 -20.39 12.38
N ILE A 169 8.37 -20.37 13.70
CA ILE A 169 9.51 -21.07 14.30
C ILE A 169 9.23 -22.57 14.42
N LYS A 170 7.98 -22.96 14.68
CA LYS A 170 7.58 -24.35 14.97
C LYS A 170 7.00 -25.11 13.76
N GLY A 171 6.83 -24.44 12.62
CA GLY A 171 6.21 -25.01 11.42
C GLY A 171 4.72 -25.34 11.56
N ARG A 172 4.00 -24.75 12.53
CA ARG A 172 2.56 -24.95 12.75
C ARG A 172 1.85 -23.61 12.87
N GLY A 173 0.68 -23.46 12.23
CA GLY A 173 -0.09 -22.21 12.30
C GLY A 173 0.51 -21.08 11.45
N ALA A 174 1.20 -21.44 10.37
CA ALA A 174 1.63 -20.53 9.32
C ALA A 174 1.58 -21.23 7.96
N PHE A 175 1.24 -20.48 6.92
CA PHE A 175 1.25 -20.91 5.53
C PHE A 175 2.42 -20.27 4.78
N ASP A 176 3.05 -21.06 3.91
CA ASP A 176 3.95 -20.54 2.89
C ASP A 176 3.09 -19.93 1.79
N VAL A 177 3.18 -18.61 1.65
CA VAL A 177 2.41 -17.81 0.67
C VAL A 177 3.29 -17.30 -0.47
N THR A 178 4.52 -17.82 -0.59
CA THR A 178 5.52 -17.38 -1.57
C THR A 178 4.98 -17.48 -2.99
N GLU A 179 4.37 -18.61 -3.37
CA GLU A 179 3.87 -18.81 -4.73
C GLU A 179 2.75 -17.83 -5.09
N ILE A 180 1.86 -17.53 -4.14
CA ILE A 180 0.72 -16.61 -4.32
C ILE A 180 1.23 -15.18 -4.52
N LEU A 181 2.11 -14.72 -3.63
CA LEU A 181 2.69 -13.39 -3.74
C LEU A 181 3.59 -13.25 -4.98
N GLN A 182 4.39 -14.28 -5.31
CA GLN A 182 5.22 -14.24 -6.50
C GLN A 182 4.37 -14.17 -7.76
N ALA A 183 3.22 -14.86 -7.82
CA ALA A 183 2.32 -14.74 -8.96
C ALA A 183 1.81 -13.31 -9.15
N ARG A 184 1.47 -12.59 -8.06
CA ARG A 184 1.09 -11.17 -8.15
C ARG A 184 2.23 -10.28 -8.68
N VAL A 185 3.48 -10.64 -8.37
CA VAL A 185 4.65 -9.97 -8.96
C VAL A 185 4.73 -10.22 -10.46
N GLU A 186 4.57 -11.46 -10.89
CA GLU A 186 4.59 -11.83 -12.32
C GLU A 186 3.39 -11.23 -13.09
N GLU A 187 2.22 -11.14 -12.48
CA GLU A 187 1.04 -10.45 -13.02
C GLU A 187 1.28 -8.95 -13.22
N SER A 188 2.19 -8.37 -12.44
CA SER A 188 2.65 -6.98 -12.55
C SER A 188 3.87 -6.85 -13.49
N GLY A 189 4.17 -7.86 -14.30
CA GLY A 189 5.30 -7.88 -15.23
C GLY A 189 6.65 -8.16 -14.56
N GLY A 190 6.64 -8.70 -13.34
CA GLY A 190 7.85 -9.13 -12.62
C GLY A 190 8.57 -8.03 -11.85
N THR A 191 8.04 -6.79 -11.81
CA THR A 191 8.78 -5.64 -11.24
C THR A 191 8.23 -5.16 -9.90
N PHE A 192 7.00 -5.51 -9.55
CA PHE A 192 6.26 -4.85 -8.48
C PHE A 192 5.31 -5.81 -7.76
N LEU A 193 5.23 -5.70 -6.42
CA LEU A 193 4.24 -6.34 -5.58
C LEU A 193 3.36 -5.28 -4.92
N GLU A 194 2.05 -5.49 -4.95
CA GLU A 194 1.10 -4.74 -4.14
C GLU A 194 0.16 -5.68 -3.39
N VAL A 195 -0.01 -5.41 -2.10
CA VAL A 195 -1.04 -6.03 -1.26
C VAL A 195 -1.74 -4.90 -0.50
N ASN A 196 -3.00 -4.65 -0.82
CA ASN A 196 -3.71 -3.51 -0.27
C ASN A 196 -4.23 -3.82 1.14
N HIS A 197 -4.24 -2.84 2.05
CA HIS A 197 -4.79 -3.04 3.41
C HIS A 197 -6.28 -3.41 3.41
N ARG A 198 -7.01 -3.15 2.32
CA ARG A 198 -8.43 -3.50 2.17
C ARG A 198 -8.65 -4.90 1.61
N GLU A 199 -7.59 -5.63 1.24
CA GLU A 199 -7.71 -7.00 0.77
C GLU A 199 -7.87 -7.95 1.96
N ASN A 200 -8.89 -8.82 1.90
CA ASN A 200 -9.09 -9.85 2.90
C ASN A 200 -8.01 -10.94 2.76
N LEU A 201 -7.10 -11.00 3.73
CA LEU A 201 -5.98 -11.93 3.75
C LEU A 201 -6.42 -13.37 3.97
N LYS A 202 -7.55 -13.58 4.65
CA LYS A 202 -8.14 -14.92 4.82
C LYS A 202 -8.69 -15.46 3.51
N GLU A 203 -9.27 -14.62 2.67
CA GLU A 203 -9.66 -15.00 1.31
C GLU A 203 -8.42 -15.25 0.43
N LEU A 204 -7.39 -14.40 0.57
CA LEU A 204 -6.19 -14.46 -0.26
C LEU A 204 -5.28 -15.66 0.06
N PHE A 205 -5.10 -15.98 1.35
CA PHE A 205 -4.14 -16.98 1.83
C PHE A 205 -4.77 -18.14 2.61
N GLY A 206 -6.04 -18.06 2.99
CA GLY A 206 -6.68 -18.96 3.96
C GLY A 206 -6.48 -18.50 5.41
N ASP A 207 -6.93 -19.28 6.41
CA ASP A 207 -6.70 -18.98 7.83
C ASP A 207 -5.81 -20.06 8.49
N PRO A 208 -4.50 -19.82 8.65
CA PRO A 208 -3.57 -20.81 9.20
C PRO A 208 -3.78 -21.07 10.69
N CYS A 209 -4.38 -20.13 11.42
CA CYS A 209 -4.64 -20.25 12.85
C CYS A 209 -5.80 -19.34 13.26
N PRO A 210 -7.04 -19.87 13.25
CA PRO A 210 -8.22 -19.10 13.60
C PRO A 210 -8.14 -18.44 14.96
N ASN A 211 -8.72 -17.24 15.06
CA ASN A 211 -8.81 -16.44 16.29
C ASN A 211 -7.45 -16.07 16.91
N ARG A 212 -6.37 -16.13 16.13
CA ARG A 212 -5.04 -15.68 16.56
C ARG A 212 -4.53 -14.59 15.66
N ARG A 213 -3.72 -13.70 16.24
CA ARG A 213 -2.99 -12.67 15.50
C ARG A 213 -1.97 -13.32 14.57
N LYS A 214 -1.96 -12.86 13.33
CA LYS A 214 -1.11 -13.36 12.26
C LYS A 214 -0.31 -12.19 11.69
N ASN A 215 0.83 -12.52 11.11
CA ASN A 215 1.69 -11.58 10.43
C ASN A 215 1.98 -12.09 9.04
N LEU A 216 2.06 -11.16 8.09
CA LEU A 216 2.63 -11.39 6.78
C LEU A 216 4.12 -11.04 6.82
N VAL A 217 4.98 -12.01 6.54
CA VAL A 217 6.43 -11.86 6.46
C VAL A 217 6.85 -12.08 5.01
N ILE A 218 7.43 -11.07 4.38
CA ILE A 218 7.87 -11.09 2.99
C ILE A 218 9.37 -10.91 2.96
N ASN A 219 10.09 -11.96 2.59
CA ASN A 219 11.50 -11.82 2.21
C ASN A 219 11.53 -11.45 0.74
N TYR A 220 12.21 -10.37 0.40
CA TYR A 220 12.25 -9.88 -0.97
C TYR A 220 13.66 -9.51 -1.40
N GLU A 221 13.86 -9.58 -2.71
CA GLU A 221 15.06 -9.18 -3.40
C GLU A 221 14.67 -8.48 -4.70
N ILE A 222 14.91 -7.19 -4.76
CA ILE A 222 14.79 -6.37 -5.95
C ILE A 222 16.13 -6.43 -6.66
N HIS A 223 16.17 -7.04 -7.84
CA HIS A 223 17.39 -7.10 -8.62
C HIS A 223 17.82 -5.73 -9.12
N GLY A 224 19.13 -5.52 -9.09
CA GLY A 224 19.75 -4.42 -9.82
C GLY A 224 19.67 -4.63 -11.33
N SER A 225 20.07 -3.62 -12.07
CA SER A 225 20.20 -3.69 -13.52
C SER A 225 21.29 -2.75 -13.98
N SER A 226 22.00 -3.09 -15.05
CA SER A 226 22.88 -2.14 -15.72
C SER A 226 22.29 -1.71 -17.05
N GLY A 227 22.66 -0.52 -17.48
CA GLY A 227 22.23 0.03 -18.75
C GLY A 227 23.26 0.98 -19.32
N SER A 228 23.02 1.38 -20.56
CA SER A 228 23.74 2.48 -21.17
C SER A 228 22.78 3.36 -21.95
N LEU A 229 23.00 4.66 -21.91
CA LEU A 229 22.26 5.65 -22.67
C LEU A 229 23.21 6.46 -23.54
N LYS A 230 22.68 6.91 -24.68
CA LYS A 230 23.37 7.84 -25.57
C LYS A 230 22.42 8.96 -25.95
N GLY A 231 22.77 10.18 -25.59
CA GLY A 231 22.10 11.41 -25.99
C GLY A 231 22.93 12.16 -27.03
N GLU A 232 22.33 12.48 -28.17
CA GLU A 232 22.98 13.33 -29.17
C GLU A 232 22.90 14.80 -28.75
N GLU A 233 23.98 15.55 -28.96
CA GLU A 233 23.98 16.99 -28.76
C GLU A 233 23.58 17.74 -30.05
N VAL A 234 22.78 18.77 -29.88
CA VAL A 234 22.51 19.82 -30.86
C VAL A 234 22.77 21.17 -30.20
N GLU A 235 23.71 21.95 -30.76
CA GLU A 235 24.00 23.34 -30.30
C GLU A 235 24.31 23.48 -28.80
N GLY A 236 25.05 22.53 -28.22
CA GLY A 236 25.39 22.54 -26.79
C GLY A 236 24.31 21.94 -25.88
N HIS A 237 23.19 21.48 -26.43
CA HIS A 237 22.04 20.95 -25.71
C HIS A 237 21.76 19.49 -26.09
N LEU A 238 21.08 18.72 -25.22
CA LEU A 238 20.63 17.39 -25.62
C LEU A 238 19.45 17.48 -26.59
N LYS A 239 19.45 16.64 -27.62
CA LYS A 239 18.30 16.50 -28.54
C LYS A 239 17.04 15.99 -27.83
N LYS A 240 17.22 15.19 -26.78
CA LYS A 240 16.15 14.65 -25.93
C LYS A 240 16.64 14.59 -24.50
N THR A 241 15.79 15.03 -23.56
CA THR A 241 16.02 14.87 -22.13
C THR A 241 16.40 13.43 -21.79
N ILE A 242 17.51 13.27 -21.05
CA ILE A 242 17.87 12.02 -20.40
C ILE A 242 17.25 12.05 -19.02
N ASP A 243 16.33 11.13 -18.72
CA ASP A 243 15.72 10.98 -17.40
C ASP A 243 15.86 9.54 -16.92
N LEU A 244 16.84 9.31 -16.03
CA LEU A 244 17.05 8.05 -15.35
C LEU A 244 16.48 8.17 -13.95
N SER A 245 15.27 7.66 -13.72
CA SER A 245 14.66 7.61 -12.39
C SER A 245 14.38 6.17 -12.00
N TYR A 246 15.18 5.62 -11.09
CA TYR A 246 15.05 4.24 -10.64
C TYR A 246 15.01 4.21 -9.12
N THR A 247 13.83 4.54 -8.58
CA THR A 247 13.56 4.40 -7.15
C THR A 247 12.59 3.25 -6.99
N PRO A 248 13.02 2.10 -6.44
CA PRO A 248 12.06 1.11 -6.02
C PRO A 248 11.21 1.70 -4.91
N VAL A 249 9.93 1.38 -4.93
CA VAL A 249 9.02 1.65 -3.83
C VAL A 249 9.13 0.50 -2.86
N ILE A 250 9.33 0.84 -1.60
CA ILE A 250 9.24 -0.07 -0.46
C ILE A 250 8.33 0.68 0.52
N ALA A 251 7.07 0.29 0.61
CA ALA A 251 6.09 0.94 1.45
C ALA A 251 5.29 -0.09 2.26
N PRO A 252 4.93 0.23 3.51
CA PRO A 252 5.31 1.45 4.23
C PRO A 252 6.79 1.39 4.65
N LEU A 253 7.47 2.55 4.71
CA LEU A 253 8.81 2.65 5.30
C LEU A 253 8.73 2.88 6.81
N ILE A 254 7.63 3.44 7.32
CA ILE A 254 7.36 3.57 8.76
C ILE A 254 6.12 2.74 9.07
N VAL A 255 6.28 1.74 9.95
CA VAL A 255 5.16 0.99 10.52
C VAL A 255 4.99 1.44 11.95
N ILE A 256 3.83 2.00 12.27
CA ILE A 256 3.45 2.34 13.64
C ILE A 256 3.14 1.04 14.35
N GLU A 257 3.93 0.67 15.35
CA GLU A 257 3.68 -0.51 16.18
C GLU A 257 2.59 -0.19 17.20
N LYS A 258 2.76 0.93 17.91
CA LYS A 258 1.83 1.43 18.93
C LYS A 258 1.96 2.96 19.01
N ALA A 259 0.84 3.67 19.01
CA ALA A 259 0.82 5.09 19.33
C ALA A 259 -0.28 5.40 20.34
N THR A 260 0.04 6.18 21.37
CA THR A 260 -0.92 6.59 22.41
C THR A 260 -0.87 8.09 22.59
N TYR A 261 -2.04 8.71 22.70
CA TYR A 261 -2.21 10.12 23.04
C TYR A 261 -2.84 10.24 24.43
N GLY A 262 -2.19 10.95 25.35
CA GLY A 262 -2.62 11.11 26.74
C GLY A 262 -1.50 10.80 27.74
N LEU A 263 -1.85 10.36 28.95
CA LEU A 263 -0.90 9.92 29.98
C LEU A 263 -1.04 8.41 30.18
N THR A 264 0.00 7.66 29.82
CA THR A 264 0.12 6.22 30.10
C THR A 264 0.82 5.99 31.44
N GLU A 265 0.62 4.84 32.07
CA GLU A 265 1.34 4.48 33.31
C GLU A 265 2.87 4.59 33.14
N GLU A 266 3.39 4.11 32.01
CA GLU A 266 4.81 4.26 31.64
C GLU A 266 5.24 5.71 31.48
N GLY A 267 4.39 6.56 30.89
CA GLY A 267 4.66 8.00 30.75
C GLY A 267 4.72 8.72 32.10
N ILE A 268 3.81 8.37 33.03
CA ILE A 268 3.82 8.88 34.40
C ILE A 268 5.10 8.46 35.12
N LYS A 269 5.47 7.17 35.05
CA LYS A 269 6.70 6.65 35.66
C LYS A 269 7.96 7.30 35.07
N SER A 270 8.01 7.48 33.74
CA SER A 270 9.11 8.18 33.06
C SER A 270 9.23 9.60 33.58
N LYS A 271 8.12 10.35 33.64
CA LYS A 271 8.11 11.74 34.12
C LYS A 271 8.54 11.88 35.57
N ILE A 272 8.08 10.97 36.45
CA ILE A 272 8.52 10.91 37.85
C ILE A 272 10.02 10.65 37.92
N SER A 273 10.53 9.68 37.14
CA SER A 273 11.95 9.36 37.07
C SER A 273 12.79 10.54 36.59
N ASP A 274 12.37 11.25 35.55
CA ASP A 274 13.09 12.41 35.01
C ASP A 274 13.20 13.54 36.06
N ILE A 275 12.08 13.83 36.77
CA ILE A 275 12.06 14.81 37.86
C ILE A 275 12.98 14.38 39.01
N GLN A 276 12.99 13.08 39.36
CA GLN A 276 13.84 12.54 40.43
C GLN A 276 15.33 12.61 40.08
N ILE A 277 15.71 12.28 38.83
CA ILE A 277 17.09 12.38 38.33
C ILE A 277 17.58 13.83 38.37
N GLU A 278 16.74 14.78 37.95
CA GLU A 278 17.04 16.19 38.00
C GLU A 278 17.18 16.68 39.46
N LEU A 279 16.24 16.32 40.33
CA LEU A 279 16.30 16.63 41.77
C LEU A 279 17.56 16.09 42.43
N TYR A 280 17.97 14.86 42.11
CA TYR A 280 19.18 14.25 42.63
C TYR A 280 20.43 15.03 42.20
N THR A 281 20.49 15.41 40.92
CA THR A 281 21.60 16.19 40.35
C THR A 281 21.69 17.58 40.98
N LEU A 282 20.57 18.29 41.13
CA LEU A 282 20.53 19.60 41.77
C LEU A 282 20.83 19.53 43.26
N SER A 283 20.38 18.48 43.95
CA SER A 283 20.70 18.24 45.37
C SER A 283 22.19 17.99 45.58
N ALA A 284 22.84 17.27 44.66
CA ALA A 284 24.29 17.08 44.69
C ALA A 284 25.06 18.39 44.46
N ILE A 285 24.61 19.25 43.53
CA ILE A 285 25.16 20.60 43.33
C ILE A 285 24.96 21.45 44.60
N ALA A 286 23.76 21.47 45.16
CA ALA A 286 23.44 22.23 46.37
C ALA A 286 24.26 21.78 47.58
N ASN A 287 24.48 20.47 47.75
CA ASN A 287 25.29 19.93 48.83
C ASN A 287 26.77 20.32 48.69
N ARG A 288 27.33 20.26 47.46
CA ARG A 288 28.68 20.78 47.20
C ARG A 288 28.79 22.26 47.60
N LYS A 289 27.72 23.04 47.34
CA LYS A 289 27.65 24.47 47.68
C LYS A 289 27.67 24.69 49.18
N SER A 290 26.87 23.92 49.92
CA SER A 290 26.81 24.01 51.39
C SER A 290 28.11 23.57 52.06
N LEU A 291 28.88 22.68 51.41
CA LEU A 291 30.20 22.26 51.89
C LEU A 291 31.32 23.26 51.53
N GLY A 292 31.02 24.37 50.86
CA GLY A 292 32.01 25.36 50.43
C GLY A 292 32.93 24.87 49.30
N LEU A 293 32.56 23.79 48.60
CA LEU A 293 33.31 23.31 47.45
C LEU A 293 33.09 24.25 46.24
N PRO A 294 34.10 24.46 45.39
CA PRO A 294 33.96 25.28 44.20
C PRO A 294 32.95 24.67 43.22
N ILE A 295 32.07 25.50 42.68
CA ILE A 295 31.03 25.12 41.71
C ILE A 295 31.19 25.99 40.47
N SER A 296 30.97 25.41 39.28
CA SER A 296 30.96 26.18 38.04
C SER A 296 29.79 27.17 38.02
N ILE A 297 29.93 28.24 37.22
CA ILE A 297 28.86 29.23 37.01
C ILE A 297 27.62 28.53 36.41
N GLU A 298 27.84 27.59 35.49
CA GLU A 298 26.79 26.77 34.89
C GLU A 298 26.00 25.98 35.94
N ASP A 299 26.67 25.25 36.84
CA ASP A 299 25.99 24.48 37.89
C ASP A 299 25.25 25.41 38.88
N ASN A 300 25.78 26.59 39.17
CA ASN A 300 25.08 27.61 39.96
C ASN A 300 23.83 28.14 39.26
N SER A 301 23.89 28.35 37.94
CA SER A 301 22.73 28.78 37.15
C SER A 301 21.62 27.72 37.13
N LYS A 302 21.97 26.43 37.12
CA LYS A 302 21.01 25.33 37.19
C LYS A 302 20.22 25.28 38.51
N LEU A 303 20.75 25.82 39.61
CA LEU A 303 20.02 25.86 40.90
C LEU A 303 18.85 26.84 40.90
N LEU A 304 18.79 27.76 39.93
CA LEU A 304 17.72 28.73 39.79
C LEU A 304 16.77 28.31 38.66
N ASN A 305 15.49 28.63 38.80
CA ASN A 305 14.51 28.51 37.72
C ASN A 305 14.51 29.79 36.85
N GLU A 306 13.71 29.81 35.79
CA GLU A 306 13.60 30.95 34.87
C GLU A 306 13.19 32.26 35.56
N ASN A 307 12.50 32.17 36.70
CA ASN A 307 12.07 33.32 37.50
C ASN A 307 13.09 33.74 38.57
N GLY A 308 14.29 33.15 38.58
CA GLY A 308 15.32 33.40 39.59
C GLY A 308 15.04 32.78 40.98
N GLY A 309 13.97 31.99 41.12
CA GLY A 309 13.64 31.25 42.34
C GLY A 309 14.42 29.94 42.46
N LEU A 310 14.44 29.34 43.66
CA LEU A 310 15.10 28.05 43.89
C LEU A 310 14.42 26.93 43.09
N ARG A 311 15.19 26.20 42.28
CA ARG A 311 14.67 25.14 41.40
C ARG A 311 14.26 23.87 42.14
N ILE A 312 14.93 23.52 43.24
CA ILE A 312 14.65 22.30 44.01
C ILE A 312 13.21 22.27 44.57
N PRO A 313 12.73 23.28 45.32
CA PRO A 313 11.33 23.30 45.79
C PRO A 313 10.30 23.24 44.66
N HIS A 314 10.60 23.88 43.52
CA HIS A 314 9.74 23.84 42.34
C HIS A 314 9.61 22.43 41.77
N LEU A 315 10.72 21.69 41.66
CA LEU A 315 10.72 20.31 41.22
C LEU A 315 10.08 19.35 42.24
N GLN A 316 10.23 19.60 43.55
CA GLN A 316 9.52 18.84 44.59
C GLN A 316 8.00 18.98 44.44
N LYS A 317 7.51 20.21 44.23
CA LYS A 317 6.09 20.46 43.95
C LYS A 317 5.63 19.78 42.65
N LYS A 318 6.46 19.81 41.60
CA LYS A 318 6.18 19.07 40.35
C LYS A 318 6.15 17.56 40.57
N LEU A 319 7.02 17.02 41.41
CA LEU A 319 7.04 15.59 41.75
C LEU A 319 5.77 15.17 42.50
N GLU A 320 5.33 15.96 43.47
CA GLU A 320 4.07 15.76 44.18
C GLU A 320 2.88 15.78 43.21
N ALA A 321 2.83 16.77 42.31
CA ALA A 321 1.81 16.84 41.27
C ALA A 321 1.86 15.62 40.33
N ALA A 322 3.06 15.19 39.90
CA ALA A 322 3.24 14.03 39.04
C ALA A 322 2.75 12.73 39.70
N ASN A 323 2.93 12.58 41.01
CA ASN A 323 2.43 11.43 41.77
C ASN A 323 0.89 11.40 41.88
N THR A 324 0.21 12.52 41.67
CA THR A 324 -1.26 12.59 41.67
C THR A 324 -1.89 12.40 40.29
N LEU A 325 -1.08 12.31 39.23
CA LEU A 325 -1.57 12.09 37.87
C LEU A 325 -2.24 10.72 37.76
N LYS A 326 -3.38 10.68 37.08
CA LYS A 326 -4.09 9.45 36.74
C LYS A 326 -3.79 9.07 35.30
N GLU A 327 -3.77 7.77 35.05
CA GLU A 327 -3.68 7.25 33.69
C GLU A 327 -4.98 7.57 32.92
N GLY A 328 -4.80 8.02 31.67
CA GLY A 328 -5.88 8.28 30.74
C GLY A 328 -5.28 8.54 29.36
N PHE A 329 -5.57 7.67 28.39
CA PHE A 329 -5.03 7.78 27.04
C PHE A 329 -5.96 7.13 26.01
N VAL A 330 -5.76 7.50 24.75
CA VAL A 330 -6.42 6.88 23.59
C VAL A 330 -5.35 6.23 22.71
N ASP A 331 -5.66 5.07 22.13
CA ASP A 331 -4.84 4.45 21.10
C ASP A 331 -5.07 5.17 19.76
N VAL A 332 -4.04 5.85 19.29
CA VAL A 332 -4.06 6.65 18.05
C VAL A 332 -3.23 5.99 16.94
N SER A 333 -2.88 4.70 17.10
CA SER A 333 -2.01 3.96 16.16
C SER A 333 -2.53 3.99 14.72
N LYS A 334 -3.84 3.84 14.53
CA LYS A 334 -4.46 3.84 13.19
C LYS A 334 -4.39 5.22 12.52
N ILE A 335 -4.65 6.29 13.28
CA ILE A 335 -4.65 7.66 12.76
C ILE A 335 -3.23 8.06 12.35
N ILE A 336 -2.23 7.76 13.19
CA ILE A 336 -0.83 8.02 12.86
C ILE A 336 -0.37 7.17 11.67
N GLN A 337 -0.76 5.89 11.60
CA GLN A 337 -0.42 5.03 10.45
C GLN A 337 -1.05 5.55 9.15
N GLN A 338 -2.30 6.02 9.19
CA GLN A 338 -2.95 6.63 8.03
C GLN A 338 -2.19 7.86 7.55
N ARG A 339 -1.79 8.74 8.46
CA ARG A 339 -1.00 9.94 8.14
C ARG A 339 0.38 9.62 7.53
N VAL A 340 1.00 8.53 7.97
CA VAL A 340 2.21 7.97 7.33
C VAL A 340 1.92 7.55 5.90
N GLU A 341 0.83 6.80 5.67
CA GLU A 341 0.42 6.37 4.33
C GLU A 341 0.12 7.55 3.40
N ASP A 342 -0.63 8.55 3.88
CA ASP A 342 -0.98 9.77 3.14
C ASP A 342 0.27 10.57 2.73
N SER A 343 1.31 10.47 3.56
CA SER A 343 2.62 11.06 3.31
C SER A 343 3.54 10.22 2.41
N GLY A 344 3.03 9.15 1.80
CA GLY A 344 3.78 8.23 0.94
C GLY A 344 4.57 7.15 1.71
N GLY A 345 4.28 6.97 2.99
CA GLY A 345 4.82 5.88 3.83
C GLY A 345 6.15 6.16 4.54
N GLY A 346 6.77 7.32 4.30
CA GLY A 346 8.15 7.62 4.73
C GLY A 346 8.34 8.79 5.68
N LYS A 347 7.26 9.46 6.11
CA LYS A 347 7.35 10.56 7.08
C LYS A 347 6.13 10.61 8.02
N ILE A 348 6.36 11.10 9.22
CA ILE A 348 5.36 11.58 10.17
C ILE A 348 5.66 13.06 10.39
N ASP A 349 4.67 13.90 10.20
CA ASP A 349 4.78 15.36 10.28
C ASP A 349 3.55 15.89 11.03
N ILE A 350 3.76 16.36 12.26
CA ILE A 350 2.72 16.98 13.10
C ILE A 350 3.27 18.32 13.59
N GLY A 351 2.59 19.40 13.19
CA GLY A 351 2.98 20.76 13.51
C GLY A 351 2.82 21.08 15.01
N SER A 352 3.46 22.16 15.46
CA SER A 352 3.29 22.70 16.82
C SER A 352 2.07 23.62 16.94
N ASP A 353 1.37 23.86 15.85
CA ASP A 353 0.12 24.62 15.72
C ASP A 353 -1.11 23.73 15.55
N GLU A 354 -0.91 22.44 15.29
CA GLU A 354 -1.98 21.49 15.05
C GLU A 354 -2.62 21.03 16.37
N ASP A 355 -3.95 21.12 16.44
CA ASP A 355 -4.71 20.66 17.61
C ASP A 355 -4.86 19.14 17.60
N LEU A 356 -4.14 18.48 18.50
CA LEU A 356 -4.17 17.04 18.68
C LEU A 356 -5.52 16.52 19.16
N ASN A 357 -6.31 17.33 19.88
CA ASN A 357 -7.64 16.90 20.31
C ASN A 357 -8.56 16.73 19.10
N VAL A 358 -8.46 17.66 18.14
CA VAL A 358 -9.19 17.58 16.87
C VAL A 358 -8.64 16.45 16.01
N LEU A 359 -7.31 16.36 15.85
CA LEU A 359 -6.67 15.32 15.05
C LEU A 359 -7.03 13.90 15.50
N PHE A 360 -7.15 13.66 16.81
CA PHE A 360 -7.47 12.35 17.37
C PHE A 360 -8.94 12.17 17.76
N GLY A 361 -9.75 13.22 17.61
CA GLY A 361 -11.18 13.25 17.94
C GLY A 361 -11.51 13.11 19.43
N VAL A 362 -10.53 13.12 20.34
CA VAL A 362 -10.73 12.89 21.78
C VAL A 362 -9.69 13.64 22.61
N ASN A 363 -10.14 14.29 23.70
CA ASN A 363 -9.28 14.81 24.77
C ASN A 363 -9.29 13.86 25.99
N PRO A 364 -8.30 12.97 26.15
CA PRO A 364 -8.33 11.95 27.20
C PRO A 364 -8.22 12.51 28.63
N ASN A 365 -7.50 13.62 28.82
CA ASN A 365 -7.27 14.23 30.13
C ASN A 365 -7.33 15.77 30.04
N PRO A 366 -8.54 16.36 30.07
CA PRO A 366 -8.71 17.81 30.04
C PRO A 366 -8.01 18.47 31.24
N GLY A 367 -7.29 19.56 31.01
CA GLY A 367 -6.57 20.31 32.06
C GLY A 367 -5.29 19.63 32.57
N SER A 368 -4.95 18.45 32.05
CA SER A 368 -3.73 17.72 32.40
C SER A 368 -2.74 17.69 31.23
N PRO A 369 -1.42 17.65 31.51
CA PRO A 369 -0.42 17.49 30.46
C PRO A 369 -0.64 16.17 29.73
N LYS A 370 -0.39 16.15 28.42
CA LYS A 370 -0.54 14.96 27.58
C LYS A 370 0.79 14.62 26.92
N GLN A 371 0.92 13.37 26.50
CA GLN A 371 2.06 12.90 25.73
C GLN A 371 1.55 12.17 24.50
N LEU A 372 2.18 12.44 23.36
CA LEU A 372 2.08 11.61 22.18
C LEU A 372 3.28 10.67 22.18
N ARG A 373 3.04 9.38 22.48
CA ARG A 373 4.08 8.34 22.50
C ARG A 373 3.88 7.47 21.27
N ILE A 374 4.91 7.35 20.44
CA ILE A 374 4.87 6.60 19.20
C ILE A 374 6.02 5.58 19.22
N SER A 375 5.68 4.31 19.17
CA SER A 375 6.58 3.20 18.91
C SER A 375 6.42 2.80 17.45
N TYR A 376 7.53 2.81 16.71
CA TYR A 376 7.50 2.58 15.27
C TYR A 376 8.70 1.76 14.81
N THR A 377 8.50 1.01 13.73
CA THR A 377 9.54 0.31 13.01
C THR A 377 9.78 1.02 11.69
N VAL A 378 10.99 1.53 11.49
CA VAL A 378 11.44 2.01 10.19
C VAL A 378 11.89 0.80 9.37
N LEU A 379 11.05 0.42 8.41
CA LEU A 379 11.30 -0.56 7.36
C LEU A 379 12.07 0.10 6.20
N GLY A 380 13.31 0.49 6.43
CA GLY A 380 14.03 1.22 5.39
C GLY A 380 15.43 1.63 5.84
N HIS A 381 16.39 1.30 4.97
CA HIS A 381 17.76 1.82 4.92
C HIS A 381 18.51 1.93 6.25
N ASP A 382 19.37 0.94 6.46
CA ASP A 382 20.52 1.09 7.34
C ASP A 382 21.47 2.14 6.71
N SER A 383 21.20 3.43 6.96
CA SER A 383 22.13 4.51 6.62
C SER A 383 23.42 4.44 7.43
N GLU A 384 23.43 3.62 8.50
CA GLU A 384 24.55 3.51 9.43
C GLU A 384 25.56 2.44 8.95
N ARG A 385 25.08 1.38 8.29
CA ARG A 385 25.95 0.40 7.60
C ARG A 385 26.07 0.70 6.11
N MET A 386 27.24 1.20 5.70
CA MET A 386 27.60 1.17 4.28
C MET A 386 27.60 -0.28 3.79
N THR A 387 26.70 -0.62 2.87
CA THR A 387 26.78 -1.90 2.16
C THR A 387 28.10 -1.97 1.41
N HIS A 388 28.90 -2.97 1.74
CA HIS A 388 30.18 -3.19 1.07
C HIS A 388 29.92 -3.59 -0.39
N SER A 389 30.80 -3.18 -1.30
CA SER A 389 30.67 -3.44 -2.74
C SER A 389 30.70 -4.93 -3.11
N ASN A 390 31.12 -5.81 -2.19
CA ASN A 390 31.10 -7.26 -2.36
C ASN A 390 29.75 -7.91 -2.00
N GLU A 391 28.82 -7.16 -1.40
CA GLU A 391 27.47 -7.65 -1.14
C GLU A 391 26.66 -7.55 -2.43
N ILE A 392 26.45 -8.70 -3.09
CA ILE A 392 25.72 -8.79 -4.36
C ILE A 392 24.35 -9.43 -4.18
N THR A 393 23.41 -8.98 -4.98
CA THR A 393 22.11 -9.63 -5.17
C THR A 393 22.32 -10.95 -5.92
N TYR A 394 21.69 -12.03 -5.44
CA TYR A 394 21.77 -13.34 -6.06
C TYR A 394 20.43 -13.70 -6.69
N PRO A 395 20.37 -14.07 -7.98
CA PRO A 395 21.47 -14.39 -8.90
C PRO A 395 22.02 -13.21 -9.72
N SER A 396 21.48 -11.99 -9.58
CA SER A 396 21.76 -10.93 -10.58
C SER A 396 23.19 -10.37 -10.57
N GLY A 397 23.95 -10.56 -9.49
CA GLY A 397 25.36 -10.18 -9.39
C GLY A 397 25.61 -8.69 -9.15
N PHE A 398 24.57 -7.88 -8.99
CA PHE A 398 24.68 -6.43 -8.77
C PHE A 398 24.84 -6.09 -7.28
N PRO A 399 25.54 -5.01 -6.92
CA PRO A 399 25.62 -4.53 -5.54
C PRO A 399 24.22 -4.39 -4.93
N ARG A 400 24.07 -4.83 -3.68
CA ARG A 400 22.80 -4.81 -2.96
C ARG A 400 22.82 -3.84 -1.79
N ASN A 401 21.69 -3.20 -1.55
CA ASN A 401 21.41 -2.50 -0.31
C ASN A 401 20.58 -3.42 0.60
N TYR A 402 21.08 -3.69 1.80
CA TYR A 402 20.36 -4.48 2.80
C TYR A 402 19.50 -3.56 3.67
N ILE A 403 18.25 -3.93 3.88
CA ILE A 403 17.30 -3.16 4.69
C ILE A 403 17.05 -3.90 5.99
N MET A 404 17.57 -3.34 7.09
CA MET A 404 17.26 -3.81 8.44
C MET A 404 16.12 -2.99 9.03
N PRO A 405 15.13 -3.64 9.68
CA PRO A 405 14.15 -2.91 10.45
C PRO A 405 14.83 -2.26 11.66
N ARG A 406 14.64 -0.95 11.84
CA ARG A 406 15.04 -0.23 13.05
C ARG A 406 13.80 0.06 13.86
N GLN A 407 13.77 -0.42 15.10
CA GLN A 407 12.73 -0.05 16.05
C GLN A 407 13.16 1.18 16.80
N ASP A 408 12.28 2.16 16.90
CA ASP A 408 12.54 3.40 17.64
C ASP A 408 11.27 3.83 18.39
N ASN A 409 11.45 4.69 19.38
CA ASN A 409 10.35 5.24 20.16
C ASN A 409 10.52 6.76 20.24
N HIS A 410 9.43 7.48 20.02
CA HIS A 410 9.38 8.92 20.16
C HIS A 410 8.33 9.30 21.20
N VAL A 411 8.66 10.30 22.03
CA VAL A 411 7.76 10.86 23.03
C VAL A 411 7.76 12.36 22.86
N ALA A 412 6.61 12.92 22.52
CA ALA A 412 6.41 14.36 22.42
C ALA A 412 5.42 14.81 23.50
N GLU A 413 5.73 15.89 24.22
CA GLU A 413 4.82 16.48 25.18
C GLU A 413 3.83 17.42 24.46
N ALA A 414 2.57 17.35 24.86
CA ALA A 414 1.51 18.22 24.37
C ALA A 414 0.95 19.07 25.53
N VAL A 415 0.75 20.35 25.25
CA VAL A 415 0.27 21.34 26.21
C VAL A 415 -1.01 21.94 25.69
N GLU A 416 -1.99 22.09 26.59
CA GLU A 416 -3.21 22.82 26.30
C GLU A 416 -2.91 24.32 26.28
N ARG A 417 -3.20 24.96 25.15
CA ARG A 417 -3.19 26.42 25.00
C ARG A 417 -4.64 26.88 24.92
N VAL A 418 -4.94 27.90 25.71
CA VAL A 418 -6.21 28.60 25.67
C VAL A 418 -6.07 29.72 24.65
N GLU A 419 -6.77 29.61 23.53
CA GLU A 419 -6.89 30.69 22.56
C GLU A 419 -8.19 31.45 22.82
N LYS A 420 -8.09 32.78 22.87
CA LYS A 420 -9.25 33.65 22.94
C LYS A 420 -9.82 33.75 21.53
N VAL A 421 -11.07 33.32 21.37
CA VAL A 421 -11.80 33.47 20.12
C VAL A 421 -12.48 34.83 20.15
N GLU A 422 -12.27 35.66 19.12
CA GLU A 422 -13.00 36.92 18.99
C GLU A 422 -14.46 36.60 18.62
N GLU A 423 -15.43 37.27 19.26
CA GLU A 423 -16.86 37.11 18.99
C GLU A 423 -17.18 37.52 17.53
N GLY A 424 -17.10 36.58 16.60
CA GLY A 424 -17.36 36.85 15.18
C GLY A 424 -16.88 35.77 14.19
N GLU A 425 -16.01 34.85 14.59
CA GLU A 425 -15.45 33.79 13.72
C GLU A 425 -15.93 32.36 14.05
N LEU A 426 -16.99 32.21 14.86
CA LEU A 426 -17.49 30.90 15.25
C LEU A 426 -18.52 30.38 14.24
N ASP A 427 -18.17 29.28 13.56
CA ASP A 427 -19.13 28.42 12.87
C ASP A 427 -20.00 27.70 13.92
N ASP A 428 -21.33 27.67 13.71
CA ASP A 428 -22.34 27.21 14.68
C ASP A 428 -22.20 25.72 15.11
N ASP A 429 -21.31 24.94 14.48
CA ASP A 429 -21.20 23.48 14.66
C ASP A 429 -20.14 23.01 15.70
N LEU A 430 -19.43 23.92 16.39
CA LEU A 430 -18.38 23.56 17.37
C LEU A 430 -18.92 23.37 18.80
N GLU A 431 -19.49 22.20 19.10
CA GLU A 431 -20.24 21.87 20.34
C GLU A 431 -19.45 21.82 21.69
N ALA A 432 -18.17 22.18 21.77
CA ALA A 432 -17.37 21.98 22.99
C ALA A 432 -16.92 23.29 23.66
N GLU A 433 -17.87 24.18 23.94
CA GLU A 433 -17.56 25.47 24.56
C GLU A 433 -17.52 25.41 26.09
N LYS A 434 -16.36 25.72 26.67
CA LYS A 434 -16.29 26.12 28.08
C LYS A 434 -16.31 27.65 28.16
N LYS A 435 -17.38 28.19 28.71
CA LYS A 435 -17.39 29.57 29.19
C LYS A 435 -16.50 29.68 30.42
N ASN A 436 -15.53 30.59 30.38
CA ASN A 436 -14.71 30.88 31.56
C ASN A 436 -15.57 31.55 32.66
N GLU A 437 -14.99 31.82 33.83
CA GLU A 437 -15.71 32.48 34.95
C GLU A 437 -16.28 33.86 34.58
N LYS A 438 -15.83 34.46 33.47
CA LYS A 438 -16.30 35.74 32.95
C LYS A 438 -17.34 35.60 31.83
N GLY A 439 -17.68 34.38 31.41
CA GLY A 439 -18.59 34.11 30.31
C GLY A 439 -17.97 34.17 28.92
N GLU A 440 -16.66 34.43 28.80
CA GLU A 440 -15.94 34.42 27.51
C GLU A 440 -15.72 32.97 27.05
N LEU A 441 -15.80 32.76 25.74
CA LEU A 441 -15.56 31.47 25.10
C LEU A 441 -14.05 31.22 24.98
N GLU A 442 -13.60 30.11 25.54
CA GLU A 442 -12.20 29.69 25.51
C GLU A 442 -12.06 28.40 24.71
N LEU A 443 -11.30 28.47 23.60
CA LEU A 443 -10.95 27.30 22.81
C LEU A 443 -9.67 26.68 23.38
N VAL A 444 -9.78 25.46 23.90
CA VAL A 444 -8.65 24.72 24.48
C VAL A 444 -8.04 23.81 23.41
N LYS A 445 -6.99 24.29 22.74
CA LYS A 445 -6.22 23.50 21.77
C LYS A 445 -5.11 22.73 22.45
N ALA A 446 -4.94 21.45 22.15
CA ALA A 446 -3.78 20.70 22.61
C ALA A 446 -2.71 20.66 21.51
N VAL A 447 -1.62 21.37 21.70
CA VAL A 447 -0.54 21.45 20.70
C VAL A 447 0.73 20.82 21.21
N LEU A 448 1.56 20.30 20.31
CA LEU A 448 2.89 19.80 20.67
C LEU A 448 3.81 20.94 21.11
N LEU A 449 4.62 20.71 22.14
CA LEU A 449 5.65 21.67 22.56
C LEU A 449 6.71 21.86 21.48
N GLU A 450 7.09 20.77 20.82
CA GLU A 450 8.04 20.74 19.71
C GLU A 450 7.37 20.02 18.54
N PRO A 451 7.54 20.51 17.29
CA PRO A 451 6.97 19.83 16.13
C PRO A 451 7.54 18.42 16.02
N LEU A 452 6.66 17.44 15.75
CA LEU A 452 7.07 16.07 15.55
C LEU A 452 7.43 15.87 14.09
N TYR A 453 8.70 15.58 13.84
CA TYR A 453 9.19 15.32 12.49
C TYR A 453 10.04 14.04 12.46
N ILE A 454 9.43 12.94 12.01
CA ILE A 454 10.12 11.66 11.80
C ILE A 454 10.14 11.41 10.29
N ILE A 455 11.33 11.41 9.68
CA ILE A 455 11.51 10.97 8.30
C ILE A 455 12.34 9.69 8.30
N CYS A 456 12.00 8.74 7.43
CA CYS A 456 12.94 7.71 7.04
C CYS A 456 14.25 8.30 6.49
N PRO A 457 15.40 7.71 6.83
CA PRO A 457 16.68 8.09 6.25
C PRO A 457 16.59 8.12 4.71
N LYS A 458 17.22 9.13 4.08
CA LYS A 458 17.31 9.18 2.62
C LYS A 458 17.96 7.89 2.11
N VAL A 459 17.31 7.29 1.12
CA VAL A 459 17.73 6.05 0.46
C VAL A 459 19.18 6.18 -0.01
N LEU A 460 20.02 5.17 0.29
CA LEU A 460 21.36 5.03 -0.33
C LEU A 460 21.22 5.13 -1.84
N SER A 461 22.17 5.79 -2.52
CA SER A 461 22.12 5.99 -3.97
C SER A 461 21.76 4.69 -4.70
N THR A 462 20.58 4.66 -5.31
CA THR A 462 20.11 3.50 -6.08
C THR A 462 20.77 3.48 -7.46
N LEU A 463 21.17 4.64 -7.96
CA LEU A 463 21.77 4.84 -9.27
C LEU A 463 23.26 5.16 -9.14
N GLU A 464 24.08 4.26 -9.65
CA GLU A 464 25.53 4.40 -9.71
C GLU A 464 25.96 4.61 -11.17
N ILE A 465 26.47 5.79 -11.49
CA ILE A 465 27.05 6.06 -12.81
C ILE A 465 28.42 5.38 -12.88
N THR A 466 28.55 4.36 -13.72
CA THR A 466 29.80 3.60 -13.85
C THR A 466 30.77 4.28 -14.79
N GLN A 467 30.27 4.84 -15.90
CA GLN A 467 31.06 5.54 -16.91
C GLN A 467 30.25 6.66 -17.55
N GLY A 468 30.92 7.75 -17.92
CA GLY A 468 30.34 8.88 -18.63
C GLY A 468 31.34 9.49 -19.61
N PHE A 469 30.95 9.63 -20.87
CA PHE A 469 31.76 10.19 -21.93
C PHE A 469 30.99 11.27 -22.66
N TYR A 470 31.58 12.45 -22.78
CA TYR A 470 31.01 13.56 -23.55
C TYR A 470 32.00 13.98 -24.65
N GLY A 471 31.53 14.06 -25.89
CA GLY A 471 32.35 14.48 -27.03
C GLY A 471 32.06 13.73 -28.33
N LYS A 472 33.04 13.65 -29.23
CA LYS A 472 32.90 12.85 -30.47
C LYS A 472 33.16 11.38 -30.17
N ILE A 473 32.10 10.64 -29.83
CA ILE A 473 32.16 9.20 -29.54
C ILE A 473 32.88 8.46 -30.68
N GLY A 474 33.95 7.73 -30.33
CA GLY A 474 34.86 7.08 -31.28
C GLY A 474 36.20 7.81 -31.50
N ASN A 475 36.37 9.04 -31.00
CA ASN A 475 37.66 9.75 -31.04
C ASN A 475 38.11 10.13 -29.62
N TYR A 476 39.02 9.33 -29.04
CA TYR A 476 39.52 9.50 -27.68
C TYR A 476 40.20 10.85 -27.41
N LYS A 477 40.70 11.56 -28.44
CA LYS A 477 41.30 12.90 -28.28
C LYS A 477 40.25 14.01 -28.17
N LYS A 478 38.98 13.71 -28.47
CA LYS A 478 37.86 14.66 -28.56
C LYS A 478 36.70 14.24 -27.66
N VAL A 479 37.00 13.53 -26.58
CA VAL A 479 36.05 13.04 -25.58
C VAL A 479 36.62 13.37 -24.21
N PHE A 480 35.78 13.90 -23.33
CA PHE A 480 36.06 14.02 -21.90
C PHE A 480 35.36 12.89 -21.16
N ASP A 481 36.06 12.31 -20.18
CA ASP A 481 35.45 11.49 -19.15
C ASP A 481 34.75 12.44 -18.17
N VAL A 482 33.42 12.31 -18.09
CA VAL A 482 32.53 13.16 -17.28
C VAL A 482 31.87 12.35 -16.18
N THR A 483 32.45 11.20 -15.84
CA THR A 483 31.87 10.27 -14.85
C THR A 483 31.69 10.94 -13.49
N SER A 484 32.68 11.73 -13.03
CA SER A 484 32.62 12.46 -11.76
C SER A 484 31.48 13.47 -11.72
N GLU A 485 31.32 14.24 -12.79
CA GLU A 485 30.32 15.29 -12.94
C GLU A 485 28.93 14.68 -12.97
N LEU A 486 28.73 13.58 -13.72
CA LEU A 486 27.46 12.84 -13.72
C LEU A 486 27.14 12.22 -12.35
N ARG A 487 28.14 11.70 -11.64
CA ARG A 487 27.95 11.19 -10.25
C ARG A 487 27.55 12.32 -9.31
N GLN A 488 28.20 13.48 -9.42
CA GLN A 488 27.87 14.64 -8.60
C GLN A 488 26.46 15.16 -8.92
N LEU A 489 26.08 15.24 -10.20
CA LEU A 489 24.73 15.61 -10.62
C LEU A 489 23.68 14.63 -10.09
N SER A 490 23.91 13.31 -10.22
CA SER A 490 23.04 12.28 -9.65
C SER A 490 22.92 12.43 -8.12
N PHE A 491 24.04 12.62 -7.43
CA PHE A 491 24.06 12.81 -5.97
C PHE A 491 23.28 14.05 -5.53
N LEU A 492 23.45 15.19 -6.20
CA LEU A 492 22.68 16.41 -5.95
C LEU A 492 21.18 16.22 -6.19
N GLN A 493 20.80 15.30 -7.07
CA GLN A 493 19.42 14.90 -7.34
C GLN A 493 18.91 13.78 -6.43
N GLY A 494 19.65 13.42 -5.37
CA GLY A 494 19.25 12.41 -4.37
C GLY A 494 19.85 11.03 -4.57
N GLY A 495 20.70 10.82 -5.58
CA GLY A 495 21.40 9.56 -5.85
C GLY A 495 20.53 8.43 -6.40
N ASN A 496 19.24 8.69 -6.62
CA ASN A 496 18.25 7.77 -7.18
C ASN A 496 17.73 8.22 -8.56
N LYS A 497 18.15 9.41 -8.99
CA LYS A 497 17.72 10.08 -10.21
C LYS A 497 18.89 10.79 -10.88
N LEU A 498 18.93 10.73 -12.21
CA LEU A 498 19.76 11.58 -13.05
C LEU A 498 18.90 12.11 -14.20
N THR A 499 18.55 13.38 -14.13
CA THR A 499 17.91 14.13 -15.21
C THR A 499 18.88 15.14 -15.77
N ILE A 500 19.04 15.12 -17.08
CA ILE A 500 19.70 16.16 -17.87
C ILE A 500 18.70 16.59 -18.92
N LYS A 501 18.16 17.79 -18.76
CA LYS A 501 17.13 18.35 -19.64
C LYS A 501 17.74 18.69 -20.99
N ASP A 502 16.91 18.69 -22.02
CA ASP A 502 17.24 19.27 -23.32
C ASP A 502 17.55 20.77 -23.23
N THR A 503 17.03 21.49 -22.23
CA THR A 503 17.37 22.89 -21.97
C THR A 503 18.74 23.10 -21.32
N ASP A 504 19.38 22.06 -20.80
CA ASP A 504 20.65 22.21 -20.07
C ASP A 504 21.82 22.38 -21.04
N GLN A 505 22.70 23.35 -20.78
CA GLN A 505 23.91 23.54 -21.58
C GLN A 505 25.00 22.55 -21.15
N LEU A 506 25.22 21.53 -21.97
CA LEU A 506 26.23 20.50 -21.74
C LEU A 506 27.65 21.07 -21.66
N ALA A 507 27.94 22.14 -22.39
CA ALA A 507 29.23 22.81 -22.33
C ALA A 507 29.48 23.49 -20.98
N LEU A 508 28.44 23.94 -20.27
CA LEU A 508 28.57 24.48 -18.91
C LEU A 508 28.73 23.36 -17.89
N LEU A 509 28.01 22.25 -18.07
CA LEU A 509 28.07 21.10 -17.17
C LEU A 509 29.39 20.33 -17.28
N PHE A 510 29.93 20.15 -18.49
CA PHE A 510 31.01 19.21 -18.78
C PHE A 510 32.23 19.80 -19.48
N ARG A 511 32.21 21.11 -19.79
CA ARG A 511 33.17 21.79 -20.68
C ARG A 511 33.07 21.29 -22.13
N ASP A 512 33.60 22.03 -23.10
CA ASP A 512 33.55 21.64 -24.51
C ASP A 512 34.84 20.89 -24.95
N PRO A 513 34.79 19.57 -25.16
CA PRO A 513 35.95 18.79 -25.62
C PRO A 513 36.29 18.98 -27.10
N ALA A 514 35.35 19.48 -27.90
CA ALA A 514 35.49 19.54 -29.36
C ALA A 514 34.60 20.63 -29.96
N ARG A 515 35.13 21.87 -29.94
CA ARG A 515 34.47 23.03 -30.57
C ARG A 515 34.19 22.78 -32.05
N GLY A 516 32.98 23.13 -32.48
CA GLY A 516 32.55 23.03 -33.89
C GLY A 516 32.29 21.61 -34.40
N VAL A 517 32.31 20.59 -33.53
CA VAL A 517 32.02 19.20 -33.88
C VAL A 517 30.74 18.75 -33.18
N ARG A 518 29.90 17.95 -33.86
CA ARG A 518 28.76 17.28 -33.21
C ARG A 518 29.25 16.29 -32.16
N LYS A 519 28.76 16.44 -30.94
CA LYS A 519 29.11 15.61 -29.79
C LYS A 519 27.91 14.75 -29.38
N ALA A 520 28.17 13.80 -28.51
CA ALA A 520 27.13 13.04 -27.84
C ALA A 520 27.58 12.78 -26.39
N LEU A 521 26.61 12.66 -25.50
CA LEU A 521 26.78 12.16 -24.15
C LEU A 521 26.46 10.67 -24.17
N GLN A 522 27.43 9.83 -23.82
CA GLN A 522 27.23 8.41 -23.60
C GLN A 522 27.52 8.10 -22.14
N LEU A 523 26.61 7.40 -21.47
CA LEU A 523 26.81 6.99 -20.08
C LEU A 523 26.42 5.54 -19.89
N ALA A 524 27.13 4.87 -19.00
CA ALA A 524 26.79 3.57 -18.47
C ALA A 524 26.46 3.72 -16.98
N TYR A 525 25.47 2.96 -16.53
CA TYR A 525 24.99 3.03 -15.16
C TYR A 525 24.65 1.65 -14.63
N THR A 526 24.70 1.52 -13.32
CA THR A 526 24.26 0.37 -12.55
C THR A 526 23.22 0.84 -11.55
N ILE A 527 22.07 0.19 -11.55
CA ILE A 527 21.06 0.33 -10.52
C ILE A 527 21.32 -0.76 -9.49
N ARG A 528 21.48 -0.36 -8.23
CA ARG A 528 21.69 -1.29 -7.12
C ARG A 528 20.41 -2.07 -6.86
N GLY A 529 20.57 -3.32 -6.47
CA GLY A 529 19.47 -4.13 -5.97
C GLY A 529 19.16 -3.80 -4.51
N PHE A 530 18.04 -4.30 -4.02
CA PHE A 530 17.63 -4.20 -2.62
C PHE A 530 17.26 -5.58 -2.13
N SER A 531 17.56 -5.88 -0.87
CA SER A 531 16.98 -7.05 -0.23
C SER A 531 16.64 -6.74 1.21
N GLY A 532 15.60 -7.41 1.69
CA GLY A 532 15.13 -7.19 3.05
C GLY A 532 14.00 -8.14 3.42
N THR A 533 13.56 -7.98 4.66
CA THR A 533 12.40 -8.66 5.20
C THR A 533 11.40 -7.62 5.64
N MET A 534 10.20 -7.67 5.06
CA MET A 534 9.05 -6.88 5.49
C MET A 534 8.18 -7.73 6.39
N ARG A 535 7.70 -7.16 7.50
CA ARG A 535 6.78 -7.83 8.42
C ARG A 535 5.66 -6.87 8.77
N ILE A 536 4.43 -7.26 8.48
CA ILE A 536 3.23 -6.46 8.78
C ILE A 536 2.21 -7.33 9.51
N GLU A 537 1.62 -6.76 10.55
CA GLU A 537 0.57 -7.40 11.35
C GLU A 537 -0.76 -7.36 10.61
N GLU A 538 -1.54 -8.43 10.80
CA GLU A 538 -2.94 -8.47 10.41
C GLU A 538 -3.85 -7.92 11.52
N VAL A 539 -4.82 -7.11 11.12
CA VAL A 539 -5.89 -6.61 11.96
C VAL A 539 -7.22 -7.04 11.34
N SER A 540 -7.91 -7.99 11.99
CA SER A 540 -9.23 -8.48 11.57
C SER A 540 -9.27 -9.00 10.13
N ASP A 541 -8.39 -9.94 9.77
CA ASP A 541 -8.23 -10.48 8.41
C ASP A 541 -7.71 -9.47 7.34
N PHE A 542 -7.37 -8.23 7.72
CA PHE A 542 -6.82 -7.20 6.83
C PHE A 542 -5.38 -6.83 7.23
N LEU A 543 -4.57 -6.28 6.33
CA LEU A 543 -3.25 -5.76 6.74
C LEU A 543 -3.41 -4.47 7.53
N LYS A 544 -2.51 -4.24 8.51
CA LYS A 544 -2.41 -2.95 9.20
C LYS A 544 -2.07 -1.79 8.27
N SER A 545 -1.36 -2.07 7.17
CA SER A 545 -0.93 -1.09 6.16
C SER A 545 -0.79 -1.76 4.79
N SER A 546 -0.99 -0.99 3.73
CA SER A 546 -0.77 -1.47 2.36
C SER A 546 0.71 -1.73 2.10
N ILE A 547 1.02 -2.81 1.39
CA ILE A 547 2.38 -3.19 1.00
C ILE A 547 2.61 -2.82 -0.45
N GLN A 548 3.72 -2.14 -0.73
CA GLN A 548 4.22 -1.93 -2.08
C GLN A 548 5.72 -2.19 -2.12
N ILE A 549 6.18 -3.12 -2.97
CA ILE A 549 7.59 -3.49 -3.09
C ILE A 549 7.97 -3.52 -4.57
N GLY A 550 9.10 -2.93 -4.95
CA GLY A 550 9.67 -3.02 -6.31
C GLY A 550 9.47 -1.76 -7.15
N TYR A 551 9.61 -1.88 -8.47
CA TYR A 551 9.51 -0.75 -9.40
C TYR A 551 8.09 -0.61 -9.94
N ILE A 552 7.41 0.45 -9.51
CA ILE A 552 6.06 0.77 -10.00
C ILE A 552 6.11 0.88 -11.54
N PRO A 553 5.23 0.15 -12.26
CA PRO A 553 5.10 0.30 -13.70
C PRO A 553 4.77 1.76 -14.05
N GLN A 554 5.58 2.39 -14.89
CA GLN A 554 5.30 3.75 -15.36
C GLN A 554 3.99 3.75 -16.15
N LYS A 555 3.12 4.75 -15.92
CA LYS A 555 1.86 4.93 -16.67
C LYS A 555 2.14 4.89 -18.17
N GLY A 556 1.44 4.02 -18.92
CA GLY A 556 1.65 3.81 -20.36
C GLY A 556 2.53 2.62 -20.75
N THR A 557 3.15 1.91 -19.80
CA THR A 557 3.74 0.60 -20.07
C THR A 557 2.65 -0.48 -20.09
N VAL A 558 2.85 -1.57 -20.87
CA VAL A 558 1.83 -2.63 -21.09
C VAL A 558 1.24 -3.20 -19.79
N GLY A 559 2.00 -3.21 -18.68
CA GLY A 559 1.50 -3.59 -17.35
C GLY A 559 0.65 -2.53 -16.64
N ALA A 560 0.87 -1.23 -16.91
CA ALA A 560 0.10 -0.13 -16.32
C ALA A 560 -1.35 -0.10 -16.80
N ASN A 561 -1.63 -0.58 -18.02
CA ASN A 561 -3.00 -0.67 -18.54
C ASN A 561 -3.91 -1.50 -17.61
N ARG A 562 -3.37 -2.48 -16.87
CA ARG A 562 -4.15 -3.33 -15.94
C ARG A 562 -4.56 -2.60 -14.65
N ARG A 563 -3.72 -1.69 -14.14
CA ARG A 563 -4.02 -0.87 -12.94
C ARG A 563 -5.10 0.17 -13.26
N GLU A 564 -5.04 0.72 -14.46
CA GLU A 564 -6.11 1.55 -15.02
C GLU A 564 -7.40 0.75 -15.23
N SER A 565 -7.34 -0.51 -15.68
CA SER A 565 -8.53 -1.39 -15.77
C SER A 565 -9.16 -1.70 -14.40
N ARG A 566 -8.38 -1.85 -13.31
CA ARG A 566 -8.92 -2.02 -11.95
C ARG A 566 -9.59 -0.76 -11.39
N LYS A 567 -9.06 0.43 -11.69
CA LYS A 567 -9.74 1.70 -11.33
C LYS A 567 -10.95 1.99 -12.23
N MET A 568 -10.87 1.60 -13.51
CA MET A 568 -11.95 1.78 -14.48
C MET A 568 -13.08 0.76 -14.34
N SER A 569 -12.91 -0.39 -13.67
CA SER A 569 -14.00 -1.37 -13.49
C SER A 569 -15.04 -0.91 -12.46
N LEU A 570 -14.66 -0.12 -11.45
CA LEU A 570 -15.58 0.58 -10.54
C LEU A 570 -16.39 1.65 -11.29
N THR A 571 -15.78 2.35 -12.24
CA THR A 571 -16.45 3.35 -13.09
C THR A 571 -17.27 2.74 -14.22
N ALA A 572 -16.88 1.57 -14.73
CA ALA A 572 -17.60 0.84 -15.77
C ALA A 572 -18.82 0.08 -15.23
N ALA A 573 -18.82 -0.32 -13.94
CA ALA A 573 -20.01 -0.81 -13.26
C ALA A 573 -21.09 0.30 -13.17
N ALA A 574 -20.67 1.55 -12.89
CA ALA A 574 -21.55 2.71 -12.95
C ALA A 574 -21.99 3.05 -14.40
N GLY A 575 -21.08 2.95 -15.37
CA GLY A 575 -21.38 3.17 -16.79
C GLY A 575 -22.31 2.11 -17.41
N GLY A 576 -22.23 0.85 -16.97
CA GLY A 576 -23.11 -0.25 -17.40
C GLY A 576 -24.53 -0.10 -16.87
N ALA A 577 -24.69 0.35 -15.62
CA ALA A 577 -26.00 0.69 -15.04
C ALA A 577 -26.68 1.85 -15.78
N MET A 578 -25.91 2.88 -16.17
CA MET A 578 -26.38 4.03 -16.95
C MET A 578 -26.77 3.67 -18.40
N ALA A 579 -26.06 2.74 -19.04
CA ALA A 579 -26.41 2.24 -20.37
C ALA A 579 -27.68 1.38 -20.35
N ALA A 580 -27.88 0.56 -19.30
CA ALA A 580 -29.10 -0.22 -19.09
C ALA A 580 -30.32 0.68 -18.79
N LEU A 581 -30.14 1.75 -18.00
CA LEU A 581 -31.17 2.77 -17.75
C LEU A 581 -31.54 3.57 -19.01
N ARG A 582 -30.58 3.89 -19.89
CA ARG A 582 -30.86 4.51 -21.21
C ARG A 582 -31.63 3.60 -22.17
N MET A 583 -31.40 2.28 -22.11
CA MET A 583 -32.11 1.31 -22.93
C MET A 583 -33.55 1.11 -22.44
N LEU A 584 -33.78 1.08 -21.13
CA LEU A 584 -35.12 1.02 -20.52
C LEU A 584 -35.92 2.32 -20.72
N GLY A 585 -35.25 3.49 -20.71
CA GLY A 585 -35.87 4.79 -21.02
C GLY A 585 -36.32 4.96 -22.49
N ARG A 586 -35.68 4.26 -23.43
CA ARG A 586 -36.06 4.27 -24.86
C ARG A 586 -37.21 3.33 -25.19
N ALA A 587 -37.44 2.28 -24.39
CA ALA A 587 -38.57 1.37 -24.57
C ALA A 587 -39.92 1.98 -24.17
N LYS A 588 -39.94 3.01 -23.31
CA LYS A 588 -41.17 3.64 -22.80
C LYS A 588 -41.74 4.77 -23.68
N LYS A 589 -41.09 5.12 -24.80
CA LYS A 589 -41.50 6.23 -25.69
C LYS A 589 -42.10 5.80 -27.04
N ARG A 590 -42.35 4.51 -27.24
CA ARG A 590 -43.12 3.97 -28.37
C ARG A 590 -44.23 3.07 -27.85
N ASN A 591 -45.32 3.67 -27.39
CA ASN A 591 -46.68 3.12 -27.48
C ASN A 591 -47.68 4.11 -26.88
N ARG A 592 -48.18 5.02 -27.72
CA ARG A 592 -49.50 5.63 -27.57
C ARG A 592 -50.25 5.32 -28.86
N GLY A 593 -51.15 4.36 -28.78
CA GLY A 593 -52.02 3.92 -29.88
C GLY A 593 -53.07 2.97 -29.34
N THR A 594 -54.27 3.52 -29.18
CA THR A 594 -55.54 2.94 -28.73
C THR A 594 -55.97 1.72 -29.56
N ILE A 595 -56.59 0.70 -28.93
CA ILE A 595 -57.91 0.11 -29.29
C ILE A 595 -58.24 -1.15 -28.43
N LEU A 596 -59.54 -1.21 -28.12
CA LEU A 596 -60.47 -2.11 -27.42
C LEU A 596 -60.24 -3.66 -27.35
N VAL A 597 -60.60 -4.19 -26.16
CA VAL A 597 -61.48 -5.34 -25.82
C VAL A 597 -61.19 -6.72 -26.47
N ASP A 598 -60.86 -7.75 -25.67
CA ASP A 598 -61.84 -8.75 -25.18
C ASP A 598 -61.24 -9.75 -24.16
N SER A 599 -62.13 -10.57 -23.61
CA SER A 599 -62.21 -11.26 -22.32
C SER A 599 -61.58 -12.68 -22.20
N SER A 600 -61.58 -13.20 -20.96
CA SER A 600 -61.35 -14.60 -20.46
C SER A 600 -59.88 -15.02 -20.25
N SER A 601 -59.43 -15.76 -19.21
CA SER A 601 -60.07 -16.52 -18.13
C SER A 601 -59.05 -16.87 -17.01
N VAL A 602 -59.54 -16.82 -15.77
CA VAL A 602 -59.21 -17.56 -14.52
C VAL A 602 -58.18 -18.72 -14.57
N SER A 603 -57.17 -18.72 -13.68
CA SER A 603 -57.07 -19.68 -12.55
C SER A 603 -55.89 -19.38 -11.61
N THR A 604 -56.25 -19.20 -10.34
CA THR A 604 -55.47 -19.13 -9.10
C THR A 604 -54.85 -20.47 -8.68
N THR A 605 -53.72 -20.44 -7.96
CA THR A 605 -53.57 -21.05 -6.61
C THR A 605 -52.33 -20.51 -5.90
N ASP A 606 -52.57 -20.09 -4.65
CA ASP A 606 -51.64 -19.64 -3.60
C ASP A 606 -50.89 -20.79 -2.91
N GLU A 607 -49.82 -20.44 -2.18
CA GLU A 607 -49.49 -20.77 -0.76
C GLU A 607 -47.96 -20.64 -0.54
N ILE A 608 -47.48 -19.57 0.12
CA ILE A 608 -47.22 -19.38 1.57
C ILE A 608 -46.19 -20.37 2.16
N ILE A 609 -45.01 -19.85 2.57
CA ILE A 609 -44.33 -20.12 3.86
C ILE A 609 -43.58 -18.84 4.28
N GLU A 610 -43.86 -18.37 5.51
CA GLU A 610 -43.23 -17.25 6.23
C GLU A 610 -42.04 -17.69 7.12
N GLU A 611 -41.39 -16.68 7.73
CA GLU A 611 -40.57 -16.68 8.97
C GLU A 611 -39.08 -17.11 8.87
N GLU A 612 -38.07 -16.49 9.50
CA GLU A 612 -37.92 -15.25 10.29
C GLU A 612 -36.41 -15.00 10.60
N SER A 613 -36.09 -13.81 11.16
CA SER A 613 -34.89 -13.42 11.94
C SER A 613 -33.64 -12.92 11.20
N SER A 614 -32.87 -11.94 11.68
CA SER A 614 -33.09 -10.81 12.62
C SER A 614 -31.82 -9.94 12.64
N LEU A 615 -32.00 -8.61 12.70
CA LEU A 615 -31.24 -7.62 13.48
C LEU A 615 -29.70 -7.55 13.34
N ALA A 616 -29.25 -6.70 12.42
CA ALA A 616 -28.01 -5.91 12.53
C ALA A 616 -28.13 -4.69 11.60
N SER A 617 -28.93 -3.69 11.98
CA SER A 617 -29.22 -2.52 11.15
C SER A 617 -29.42 -1.30 12.05
N VAL A 618 -28.62 -0.26 11.84
CA VAL A 618 -28.98 1.18 11.86
C VAL A 618 -27.69 2.01 11.59
N ALA A 619 -26.53 1.60 12.11
CA ALA A 619 -25.29 2.38 11.94
C ALA A 619 -24.59 2.18 10.56
N GLU A 620 -24.72 1.01 9.91
CA GLU A 620 -24.15 0.76 8.58
C GLU A 620 -24.99 1.30 7.41
N LEU A 621 -26.22 1.76 7.67
CA LEU A 621 -27.08 2.37 6.65
C LEU A 621 -26.80 3.87 6.51
N SER A 622 -26.60 4.58 7.62
CA SER A 622 -26.33 6.03 7.62
C SER A 622 -25.03 6.40 6.89
N ILE A 623 -23.95 5.63 7.07
CA ILE A 623 -22.67 5.89 6.35
C ILE A 623 -22.80 5.57 4.85
N LYS A 624 -23.66 4.62 4.47
CA LYS A 624 -23.91 4.32 3.05
C LYS A 624 -24.79 5.37 2.37
N GLU A 625 -25.73 5.96 3.10
CA GLU A 625 -26.60 7.03 2.60
C GLU A 625 -25.81 8.32 2.35
N GLU A 626 -24.88 8.70 3.25
CA GLU A 626 -24.02 9.88 3.06
C GLU A 626 -23.09 9.74 1.84
N ASP A 627 -22.48 8.57 1.63
CA ASP A 627 -21.61 8.31 0.47
C ASP A 627 -22.42 8.25 -0.86
N GLU A 628 -23.67 7.78 -0.81
CA GLU A 628 -24.55 7.70 -1.99
C GLU A 628 -25.09 9.09 -2.38
N GLU A 629 -25.40 9.94 -1.40
CA GLU A 629 -25.85 11.31 -1.62
C GLU A 629 -24.73 12.23 -2.13
N ALA A 630 -23.52 12.10 -1.56
CA ALA A 630 -22.33 12.79 -2.07
C ALA A 630 -22.02 12.38 -3.52
N GLY A 631 -22.19 11.10 -3.85
CA GLY A 631 -22.09 10.59 -5.22
C GLY A 631 -23.11 11.22 -6.16
N LYS A 632 -24.37 11.32 -5.73
CA LYS A 632 -25.46 11.93 -6.51
C LYS A 632 -25.25 13.43 -6.74
N LYS A 633 -24.82 14.19 -5.72
CA LYS A 633 -24.48 15.61 -5.83
C LYS A 633 -23.34 15.82 -6.84
N ALA A 634 -22.30 14.99 -6.80
CA ALA A 634 -21.19 15.07 -7.75
C ALA A 634 -21.62 14.77 -9.21
N GLU A 635 -22.50 13.79 -9.41
CA GLU A 635 -22.99 13.41 -10.74
C GLU A 635 -23.87 14.51 -11.35
N GLU A 636 -24.79 15.11 -10.58
CA GLU A 636 -25.62 16.21 -11.06
C GLU A 636 -24.82 17.48 -11.32
N LYS A 637 -23.83 17.81 -10.46
CA LYS A 637 -22.91 18.93 -10.69
C LYS A 637 -22.20 18.80 -12.04
N LEU A 638 -21.77 17.59 -12.40
CA LEU A 638 -21.12 17.30 -13.68
C LEU A 638 -22.07 17.48 -14.88
N LEU A 639 -23.35 17.12 -14.73
CA LEU A 639 -24.37 17.33 -15.77
C LEU A 639 -24.67 18.83 -16.00
N VAL A 640 -24.61 19.64 -14.94
CA VAL A 640 -24.79 21.09 -15.01
C VAL A 640 -23.62 21.75 -15.75
N VAL A 641 -22.38 21.36 -15.40
CA VAL A 641 -21.17 21.81 -16.11
C VAL A 641 -21.23 21.45 -17.59
N ASP A 642 -21.56 20.20 -17.92
CA ASP A 642 -21.60 19.73 -19.32
C ASP A 642 -22.74 20.40 -20.13
N ARG A 643 -23.84 20.79 -19.48
CA ARG A 643 -24.91 21.58 -20.10
C ARG A 643 -24.44 23.00 -20.42
N ALA A 644 -23.81 23.68 -19.46
CA ALA A 644 -23.29 25.04 -19.64
C ALA A 644 -22.26 25.09 -20.78
N ILE A 645 -21.35 24.11 -20.84
CA ILE A 645 -20.35 24.00 -21.92
C ILE A 645 -21.03 23.80 -23.28
N ARG A 646 -22.06 22.95 -23.37
CA ARG A 646 -22.82 22.72 -24.62
C ARG A 646 -23.62 23.93 -25.08
N GLU A 647 -24.00 24.82 -24.17
CA GLU A 647 -24.65 26.10 -24.46
C GLU A 647 -23.65 27.21 -24.85
N GLY A 648 -22.35 26.89 -24.91
CA GLY A 648 -21.30 27.84 -25.29
C GLY A 648 -20.97 28.86 -24.20
N LYS A 649 -21.29 28.55 -22.93
CA LYS A 649 -20.94 29.40 -21.80
C LYS A 649 -19.43 29.43 -21.61
N ASN A 650 -18.90 30.60 -21.29
CA ASN A 650 -17.48 30.72 -20.93
C ASN A 650 -17.22 30.21 -19.51
N GLU A 651 -15.95 30.15 -19.10
CA GLU A 651 -15.56 29.58 -17.80
C GLU A 651 -16.21 30.30 -16.61
N MET A 652 -16.28 31.64 -16.65
CA MET A 652 -16.88 32.45 -15.59
C MET A 652 -18.41 32.26 -15.51
N GLU A 653 -19.08 32.20 -16.65
CA GLU A 653 -20.52 31.90 -16.71
C GLU A 653 -20.83 30.47 -16.24
N THR A 654 -19.96 29.52 -16.54
CA THR A 654 -20.10 28.12 -16.09
C THR A 654 -19.95 28.02 -14.58
N GLN A 655 -19.00 28.77 -13.98
CA GLN A 655 -18.84 28.83 -12.52
C GLN A 655 -20.09 29.40 -11.84
N LEU A 656 -20.64 30.52 -12.32
CA LEU A 656 -21.86 31.10 -11.77
C LEU A 656 -23.06 30.14 -11.84
N ILE A 657 -23.22 29.40 -12.94
CA ILE A 657 -24.29 28.41 -13.09
C ILE A 657 -24.13 27.24 -12.11
N VAL A 658 -22.88 26.82 -11.84
CA VAL A 658 -22.58 25.77 -10.87
C VAL A 658 -22.87 26.24 -9.44
N GLU A 659 -22.49 27.46 -9.09
CA GLU A 659 -22.77 28.06 -7.78
C GLU A 659 -24.28 28.22 -7.52
N GLU A 660 -25.04 28.72 -8.50
CA GLU A 660 -26.50 28.81 -8.41
C GLU A 660 -27.15 27.42 -8.25
N TRP A 661 -26.63 26.41 -8.94
CA TRP A 661 -27.12 25.05 -8.81
C TRP A 661 -26.78 24.43 -7.45
N GLU A 662 -25.56 24.60 -6.93
CA GLU A 662 -25.17 24.10 -5.61
C GLU A 662 -26.04 24.70 -4.51
N LYS A 663 -26.29 26.01 -4.58
CA LYS A 663 -27.20 26.69 -3.65
C LYS A 663 -28.60 26.10 -3.68
N LYS A 664 -29.14 25.84 -4.88
CA LYS A 664 -30.47 25.25 -5.04
C LYS A 664 -30.53 23.79 -4.59
N TRP A 665 -29.48 23.02 -4.83
CA TRP A 665 -29.38 21.65 -4.35
C TRP A 665 -29.44 21.59 -2.83
N ASP A 666 -28.68 22.47 -2.16
CA ASP A 666 -28.66 22.53 -0.71
C ASP A 666 -30.04 23.01 -0.17
N GLU A 667 -30.68 24.00 -0.81
CA GLU A 667 -32.05 24.43 -0.45
C GLU A 667 -33.08 23.29 -0.59
N ASP A 668 -33.04 22.51 -1.68
CA ASP A 668 -34.01 21.43 -1.94
C ASP A 668 -33.80 20.23 -0.98
N ASN A 669 -32.56 19.91 -0.60
CA ASN A 669 -32.29 18.80 0.32
C ASN A 669 -32.50 19.17 1.80
N THR A 670 -32.24 20.43 2.19
CA THR A 670 -32.55 20.92 3.55
C THR A 670 -34.07 20.86 3.84
N ILE A 671 -34.92 21.00 2.82
CA ILE A 671 -36.38 20.88 2.94
C ILE A 671 -36.83 19.42 3.09
N SER A 672 -36.01 18.45 2.66
CA SER A 672 -36.34 17.02 2.74
C SER A 672 -35.98 16.36 4.07
N GLU A 673 -35.06 16.97 4.83
CA GLU A 673 -34.64 16.54 6.17
C GLU A 673 -35.51 17.12 7.30
N LEU A 674 -36.26 18.21 7.03
CA LEU A 674 -37.29 18.79 7.91
C LEU A 674 -38.65 18.11 7.72
#